data_AF-A0A831SIR3-F1
#
_entry.id   AF-A0A831SIR3-F1
#
_cell.length_a   1.000
_cell.length_b   1.000
_cell.length_c   1.000
_cell.angle_alpha   90.00
_cell.angle_beta   90.00
_cell.angle_gamma   90.00
#
_symmetry.space_group_name_H-M   'P 1'
#
loop_
_entity.id
_entity.type
_entity.pdbx_description
1 polymer ?
#
loop_
_entity_poly.entity_id
_entity_poly.type
_entity_poly.pdbx_seq_one_letter_code
_entity_poly.pdbx_strand_id
1 'polypeptide(L)'
;DELNANAYIEENNGNTTISIQLSAQGGGSSNIIEDNTITSGVGIVLITNDNNAVSNNTLSVLYSGGIGVLSLSMKSLDVGFVKDESGNVSLDVSLECGEQGSTFSDNKIYNLSVGIASLSNADDVFDNNIVKNATVALWYASLENFSLSTAPDFVNISLSSGDAPAEIKNNIVDHVKVESPFGNLSSGILVMANANVTIENNVIGDLSNTTYGESSGILLVHLDIYYTGNSTDGTLTLLADKTPNYGHVVKENIIYSNGTGHGISLWHSGAHSIYENTISNTSIGIYIPLNQIAKEDLPPASQLIIHAYSNNSMICHNNLINNNLNAFDECTNTWNLSYPYGGNYWSDYTGNDIYRGVNQDIPGSDGIGDAPYNVSGDNDKDFYPLMYPMGKLPPIASFEYSPSSPTIADIVHFTDTSIDIDGNIINWTWDFGDENTSYEQNPQHQYTYSGTYTVNLTIKDNDGYTSSFSKNITIEFVDIEKPEISNVSAIPSVQEINGYVNITCKVTDNVAVNEVKVNITYPDGSYHNLSMNGATADIYYLNQTYSTIGTYHYFIWANDTSGNSNVSNVHTFIIQDTLPPSITDHSPSTATTGDSLTFNVSVVDNIEVSHVYVEYWYGTGTHANVSMNNVAGEYWEKTITVDNTLEVMHYFISAVDSSNNWNFTQIKNITIEDNDKPSISDILATPEIQEKDGYVNITCEVTDNIEVDEVRVNITYPDGSYHNLSMTSSGGDIYYLHHNYSLIGVYNYSVYAVDTSGNGILSSVYNFTIIPKKNLSIHITKPKQNSFYLLGYPIKFIHPKITIVIGKIDIEVKIRNNTGNTTVKFYLDEKLKETKTTPAYSYTLDDKSFGRKHTLKVVASDSSGDVAQDSITFRLFNFGMF
;
A
#
# COMPACT_ATOMS: atom_id res chain seq x y z
N ASP A 1 28.31 28.06 -19.89
CA ASP A 1 28.36 27.04 -20.96
C ASP A 1 28.62 25.68 -20.35
N GLU A 2 27.76 24.72 -20.69
CA GLU A 2 27.66 23.33 -20.19
C GLU A 2 28.00 23.10 -18.70
N LEU A 3 26.96 23.01 -17.86
CA LEU A 3 27.07 22.45 -16.51
C LEU A 3 27.17 20.93 -16.63
N ASN A 4 28.39 20.39 -16.51
CA ASN A 4 28.56 18.94 -16.39
C ASN A 4 28.35 18.54 -14.94
N ALA A 5 27.29 17.78 -14.69
CA ALA A 5 27.01 17.14 -13.41
C ALA A 5 27.41 15.67 -13.49
N ASN A 6 28.54 15.31 -12.87
CA ASN A 6 29.03 13.94 -12.80
C ASN A 6 28.83 13.41 -11.38
N ALA A 7 28.11 12.30 -11.26
CA ALA A 7 27.97 11.57 -9.99
C ALA A 7 28.93 10.38 -9.99
N TYR A 8 29.84 10.36 -9.02
CA TYR A 8 30.76 9.25 -8.80
C TYR A 8 30.33 8.47 -7.56
N ILE A 9 30.29 7.15 -7.68
CA ILE A 9 30.05 6.23 -6.57
C ILE A 9 31.30 5.36 -6.44
N GLU A 10 32.03 5.51 -5.34
CA GLU A 10 33.12 4.61 -4.99
C GLU A 10 32.79 3.86 -3.70
N GLU A 11 32.93 2.54 -3.76
CA GLU A 11 32.91 1.66 -2.59
C GLU A 11 34.33 1.25 -2.24
N ASN A 12 34.78 1.63 -1.05
CA ASN A 12 36.03 1.14 -0.47
C ASN A 12 35.75 0.65 0.96
N ASN A 13 35.96 -0.64 1.20
CA ASN A 13 35.85 -1.32 2.50
C ASN A 13 34.54 -1.04 3.28
N GLY A 14 33.39 -1.04 2.60
CA GLY A 14 32.07 -1.01 3.25
C GLY A 14 31.48 0.37 3.52
N ASN A 15 32.18 1.45 3.17
CA ASN A 15 31.60 2.80 3.09
C ASN A 15 31.37 3.19 1.63
N THR A 16 30.13 3.51 1.28
CA THR A 16 29.74 4.05 -0.02
C THR A 16 29.82 5.57 0.05
N THR A 17 30.70 6.17 -0.75
CA THR A 17 30.76 7.64 -0.87
C THR A 17 30.12 8.06 -2.19
N ILE A 18 29.16 8.98 -2.13
CA ILE A 18 28.51 9.56 -3.30
C ILE A 18 28.99 10.99 -3.44
N SER A 19 29.70 11.27 -4.53
CA SER A 19 30.25 12.60 -4.84
C SER A 19 29.54 13.15 -6.08
N ILE A 20 28.90 14.31 -5.95
CA ILE A 20 28.30 15.03 -7.08
C ILE A 20 29.25 16.19 -7.43
N GLN A 21 29.92 16.09 -8.58
CA GLN A 21 30.77 17.15 -9.09
C GLN A 21 29.98 17.97 -10.11
N LEU A 22 29.82 19.27 -9.83
CA LEU A 22 29.31 20.25 -10.78
C LEU A 22 30.51 21.03 -11.34
N SER A 23 30.80 20.88 -12.63
CA SER A 23 31.88 21.62 -13.29
C SER A 23 31.34 22.40 -14.48
N ALA A 24 31.61 23.70 -14.51
CA ALA A 24 31.47 24.52 -15.71
C ALA A 24 32.86 24.70 -16.34
N GLN A 25 33.11 24.12 -17.51
CA GLN A 25 34.37 24.32 -18.23
C GLN A 25 34.21 25.44 -19.25
N GLY A 26 34.69 26.64 -18.90
CA GLY A 26 34.86 27.76 -19.82
C GLY A 26 36.05 28.59 -19.38
N GLY A 27 37.10 28.69 -20.20
CA GLY A 27 38.22 29.58 -19.93
C GLY A 27 37.72 31.03 -19.93
N GLY A 28 37.69 31.66 -18.75
CA GLY A 28 37.37 33.08 -18.57
C GLY A 28 35.93 33.45 -18.19
N SER A 29 35.11 32.53 -17.67
CA SER A 29 33.73 32.83 -17.26
C SER A 29 33.52 32.81 -15.73
N SER A 30 33.04 33.93 -15.18
CA SER A 30 32.56 34.11 -13.80
C SER A 30 31.31 33.28 -13.52
N ASN A 31 31.33 32.45 -12.49
CA ASN A 31 30.19 31.64 -12.05
C ASN A 31 29.57 32.25 -10.78
N ILE A 32 28.23 32.22 -10.70
CA ILE A 32 27.44 32.71 -9.56
C ILE A 32 26.74 31.51 -8.93
N ILE A 33 26.91 31.31 -7.62
CA ILE A 33 26.20 30.30 -6.82
C ILE A 33 25.42 31.05 -5.73
N GLU A 34 24.11 31.15 -5.90
CA GLU A 34 23.24 31.91 -5.00
C GLU A 34 21.95 31.18 -4.63
N ASP A 35 21.41 31.52 -3.45
CA ASP A 35 20.10 31.08 -2.95
C ASP A 35 19.91 29.56 -2.74
N ASN A 36 21.00 28.83 -2.45
CA ASN A 36 20.92 27.37 -2.28
C ASN A 36 20.84 26.95 -0.80
N THR A 37 20.16 25.82 -0.55
CA THR A 37 20.28 25.08 0.72
C THR A 37 20.95 23.73 0.45
N ILE A 38 22.15 23.53 0.96
CA ILE A 38 22.94 22.31 0.78
C ILE A 38 23.13 21.63 2.13
N THR A 39 22.56 20.43 2.26
CA THR A 39 22.70 19.60 3.45
C THR A 39 23.44 18.30 3.10
N SER A 40 24.52 17.99 3.81
CA SER A 40 25.30 16.77 3.59
C SER A 40 25.47 15.96 4.87
N GLY A 41 25.48 14.64 4.76
CA GLY A 41 25.82 13.76 5.89
C GLY A 41 27.32 13.73 6.18
N VAL A 42 28.18 13.79 5.16
CA VAL A 42 29.60 13.38 5.30
C VAL A 42 30.59 14.54 5.04
N GLY A 43 30.18 15.58 4.32
CA GLY A 43 31.05 16.71 3.97
C GLY A 43 30.53 17.54 2.80
N ILE A 44 31.03 18.77 2.65
CA ILE A 44 30.72 19.68 1.52
C ILE A 44 32.04 20.23 0.98
N VAL A 45 32.23 20.14 -0.33
CA VAL A 45 33.37 20.74 -1.03
C VAL A 45 32.85 21.69 -2.10
N LEU A 46 33.18 22.97 -1.96
CA LEU A 46 32.87 24.02 -2.94
C LEU A 46 34.20 24.59 -3.42
N ILE A 47 34.42 24.54 -4.73
CA ILE A 47 35.63 25.04 -5.38
C ILE A 47 35.21 26.15 -6.34
N THR A 48 35.80 27.32 -6.17
CA THR A 48 35.61 28.45 -7.07
C THR A 48 36.94 28.86 -7.71
N ASN A 49 36.90 29.26 -8.98
CA ASN A 49 38.07 29.70 -9.73
C ASN A 49 37.77 31.07 -10.37
N ASP A 50 38.76 31.96 -10.40
CA ASP A 50 38.84 33.20 -11.21
C ASP A 50 37.53 34.03 -11.37
N ASN A 51 37.26 34.99 -10.47
CA ASN A 51 36.09 35.90 -10.48
C ASN A 51 34.71 35.22 -10.28
N ASN A 52 34.62 34.22 -9.40
CA ASN A 52 33.34 33.63 -9.02
C ASN A 52 32.72 34.34 -7.80
N ALA A 53 31.39 34.31 -7.71
CA ALA A 53 30.62 34.83 -6.58
C ALA A 53 29.79 33.73 -5.93
N VAL A 54 29.85 33.61 -4.61
CA VAL A 54 29.01 32.68 -3.83
C VAL A 54 28.29 33.46 -2.73
N SER A 55 26.97 33.56 -2.84
CA SER A 55 26.18 34.43 -1.98
C SER A 55 24.85 33.87 -1.52
N ASN A 56 24.39 34.23 -0.32
CA ASN A 56 23.05 33.87 0.19
C ASN A 56 22.75 32.35 0.23
N ASN A 57 23.76 31.51 0.48
CA ASN A 57 23.58 30.07 0.59
C ASN A 57 23.49 29.62 2.06
N THR A 58 22.75 28.53 2.32
CA THR A 58 22.71 27.82 3.60
C THR A 58 23.41 26.47 3.46
N LEU A 59 24.50 26.25 4.20
CA LEU A 59 25.32 25.04 4.15
C LEU A 59 25.32 24.35 5.52
N SER A 60 24.93 23.07 5.57
CA SER A 60 24.84 22.31 6.83
C SER A 60 25.37 20.88 6.70
N VAL A 61 26.22 20.46 7.63
CA VAL A 61 26.67 19.06 7.75
C VAL A 61 26.00 18.38 8.96
N LEU A 62 25.39 17.21 8.75
CA LEU A 62 24.50 16.56 9.72
C LEU A 62 25.22 15.69 10.76
N TYR A 63 26.44 15.20 10.49
CA TYR A 63 27.19 14.32 11.40
C TYR A 63 28.53 14.94 11.84
N SER A 64 28.86 14.84 13.14
CA SER A 64 30.11 15.32 13.72
C SER A 64 31.32 14.54 13.18
N GLY A 65 32.25 15.22 12.50
CA GLY A 65 33.48 14.62 11.96
C GLY A 65 33.59 14.57 10.43
N GLY A 66 32.62 15.12 9.69
CA GLY A 66 32.71 15.24 8.23
C GLY A 66 33.75 16.28 7.78
N ILE A 67 34.53 15.97 6.74
CA ILE A 67 35.50 16.89 6.12
C ILE A 67 34.71 17.86 5.23
N GLY A 68 34.67 19.14 5.60
CA GLY A 68 34.29 20.22 4.70
C GLY A 68 35.56 20.94 4.24
N VAL A 69 35.72 21.16 2.95
CA VAL A 69 36.79 22.03 2.43
C VAL A 69 36.12 23.02 1.49
N LEU A 70 36.04 24.27 1.93
CA LEU A 70 35.65 25.40 1.09
C LEU A 70 36.95 26.04 0.60
N SER A 71 37.22 25.98 -0.70
CA SER A 71 38.44 26.58 -1.27
C SER A 71 38.10 27.65 -2.28
N LEU A 72 38.63 28.85 -2.04
CA LEU A 72 38.49 30.01 -2.92
C LEU A 72 39.74 30.14 -3.80
N SER A 73 39.51 30.31 -5.11
CA SER A 73 40.51 30.72 -6.11
C SER A 73 41.69 29.74 -6.29
N MET A 74 41.40 28.46 -6.59
CA MET A 74 42.44 27.46 -6.89
C MET A 74 42.67 27.26 -8.39
N LYS A 75 43.93 27.05 -8.78
CA LYS A 75 44.29 26.66 -10.16
C LYS A 75 44.18 25.15 -10.39
N SER A 76 44.55 24.33 -9.40
CA SER A 76 44.33 22.89 -9.40
C SER A 76 44.33 22.32 -7.97
N LEU A 77 43.59 21.22 -7.77
CA LEU A 77 43.52 20.43 -6.53
C LEU A 77 43.80 18.97 -6.88
N ASP A 78 44.88 18.40 -6.32
CA ASP A 78 45.20 16.98 -6.44
C ASP A 78 45.11 16.34 -5.04
N VAL A 79 44.15 15.42 -4.87
CA VAL A 79 43.88 14.76 -3.57
C VAL A 79 44.26 13.29 -3.69
N GLY A 80 45.33 12.91 -2.99
CA GLY A 80 45.81 11.54 -2.89
C GLY A 80 45.65 10.97 -1.49
N PHE A 81 45.52 9.65 -1.38
CA PHE A 81 45.69 8.94 -0.11
C PHE A 81 47.11 8.37 -0.06
N VAL A 82 47.93 8.89 0.85
CA VAL A 82 49.29 8.36 1.09
C VAL A 82 49.24 7.46 2.30
N LYS A 83 49.74 6.24 2.14
CA LYS A 83 49.87 5.28 3.23
C LYS A 83 51.29 5.32 3.73
N ASP A 84 51.49 5.67 5.00
CA ASP A 84 52.80 5.62 5.62
C ASP A 84 53.29 4.17 5.81
N GLU A 85 54.57 3.99 6.13
CA GLU A 85 55.19 2.67 6.32
C GLU A 85 54.58 1.88 7.50
N SER A 86 53.81 2.54 8.37
CA SER A 86 53.09 1.93 9.49
C SER A 86 51.65 1.52 9.12
N GLY A 87 51.22 1.81 7.89
CA GLY A 87 49.91 1.48 7.37
C GLY A 87 48.83 2.51 7.67
N ASN A 88 49.18 3.67 8.24
CA ASN A 88 48.24 4.77 8.43
C ASN A 88 48.01 5.47 7.10
N VAL A 89 46.76 5.77 6.79
CA VAL A 89 46.38 6.48 5.57
C VAL A 89 46.20 7.95 5.94
N SER A 90 47.05 8.82 5.40
CA SER A 90 46.92 10.27 5.46
C SER A 90 46.42 10.80 4.11
N LEU A 91 45.64 11.88 4.17
CA LEU A 91 45.26 12.65 2.99
C LEU A 91 46.46 13.51 2.59
N ASP A 92 46.98 13.32 1.38
CA ASP A 92 48.01 14.17 0.78
C ASP A 92 47.33 15.10 -0.22
N VAL A 93 47.40 16.41 0.03
CA VAL A 93 46.71 17.43 -0.77
C VAL A 93 47.75 18.34 -1.36
N SER A 94 47.87 18.33 -2.69
CA SER A 94 48.74 19.20 -3.47
C SER A 94 47.91 20.33 -4.09
N LEU A 95 48.34 21.59 -3.88
CA LEU A 95 47.56 22.80 -4.20
C LEU A 95 48.38 23.77 -5.07
N GLU A 96 47.78 24.32 -6.14
CA GLU A 96 48.31 25.49 -6.89
C GLU A 96 47.36 26.70 -6.74
N CYS A 97 47.89 27.85 -6.30
CA CYS A 97 47.14 29.11 -6.09
C CYS A 97 46.68 29.78 -7.40
N GLY A 98 45.50 30.42 -7.38
CA GLY A 98 44.95 31.24 -8.48
C GLY A 98 45.50 32.68 -8.54
N GLU A 99 45.27 33.37 -9.67
CA GLU A 99 45.85 34.70 -9.97
C GLU A 99 44.88 35.89 -9.77
N GLN A 100 43.57 35.69 -9.54
CA GLN A 100 42.55 36.76 -9.34
C GLN A 100 41.60 36.49 -8.15
N GLY A 101 41.08 37.54 -7.51
CA GLY A 101 40.24 37.47 -6.30
C GLY A 101 38.78 37.07 -6.57
N SER A 102 38.14 36.44 -5.59
CA SER A 102 36.74 35.97 -5.57
C SER A 102 35.97 36.57 -4.38
N THR A 103 34.64 36.58 -4.46
CA THR A 103 33.76 37.12 -3.40
C THR A 103 32.87 36.04 -2.78
N PHE A 104 32.84 35.99 -1.45
CA PHE A 104 32.01 35.08 -0.67
C PHE A 104 31.23 35.87 0.37
N SER A 105 29.92 36.07 0.17
CA SER A 105 29.13 36.98 1.03
C SER A 105 27.77 36.43 1.47
N ASP A 106 27.24 36.89 2.60
CA ASP A 106 25.85 36.63 3.01
C ASP A 106 25.47 35.14 3.22
N ASN A 107 26.45 34.24 3.44
CA ASN A 107 26.18 32.81 3.60
C ASN A 107 25.98 32.41 5.06
N LYS A 108 25.17 31.37 5.30
CA LYS A 108 24.93 30.74 6.61
C LYS A 108 25.56 29.35 6.66
N ILE A 109 26.56 29.14 7.52
CA ILE A 109 27.36 27.90 7.58
C ILE A 109 27.26 27.24 8.96
N TYR A 110 26.92 25.95 8.97
CA TYR A 110 26.71 25.16 10.20
C TYR A 110 27.49 23.84 10.23
N ASN A 111 28.15 23.54 11.36
CA ASN A 111 28.70 22.21 11.73
C ASN A 111 29.83 21.66 10.83
N LEU A 112 30.84 22.46 10.49
CA LEU A 112 31.95 22.07 9.59
C LEU A 112 33.23 21.67 10.36
N SER A 113 33.76 20.47 10.16
CA SER A 113 34.90 19.97 10.96
C SER A 113 36.29 20.49 10.51
N VAL A 114 36.45 21.04 9.29
CA VAL A 114 37.72 21.55 8.73
C VAL A 114 37.49 22.84 7.91
N GLY A 115 38.51 23.71 7.87
CA GLY A 115 38.51 25.14 7.52
C GLY A 115 38.06 25.58 6.12
N ILE A 116 37.52 26.81 6.06
CA ILE A 116 37.47 27.65 4.85
C ILE A 116 38.89 28.13 4.55
N ALA A 117 39.46 27.80 3.38
CA ALA A 117 40.78 28.24 2.94
C ALA A 117 40.68 29.06 1.65
N SER A 118 40.95 30.37 1.73
CA SER A 118 41.41 31.12 0.56
C SER A 118 42.91 30.83 0.38
N LEU A 119 43.35 30.63 -0.87
CA LEU A 119 44.75 30.40 -1.25
C LEU A 119 45.05 31.16 -2.54
N SER A 120 44.83 32.47 -2.55
CA SER A 120 45.13 33.31 -3.72
C SER A 120 46.24 34.32 -3.46
N ASN A 121 46.89 34.77 -4.52
CA ASN A 121 47.81 35.92 -4.46
C ASN A 121 47.07 37.26 -4.69
N ALA A 122 45.74 37.28 -4.56
CA ALA A 122 44.85 38.39 -4.94
C ALA A 122 43.83 38.71 -3.82
N ASP A 123 43.18 39.87 -3.89
CA ASP A 123 42.26 40.36 -2.84
C ASP A 123 40.92 39.58 -2.83
N ASP A 124 40.87 38.43 -2.17
CA ASP A 124 39.60 37.73 -1.89
C ASP A 124 38.80 38.48 -0.80
N VAL A 125 37.47 38.56 -0.99
CA VAL A 125 36.54 39.27 -0.08
C VAL A 125 35.60 38.29 0.60
N PHE A 126 35.57 38.33 1.93
CA PHE A 126 34.69 37.51 2.77
C PHE A 126 33.83 38.43 3.67
N ASP A 127 32.56 38.65 3.30
CA ASP A 127 31.72 39.74 3.85
C ASP A 127 30.33 39.24 4.34
N ASN A 128 29.83 39.77 5.46
CA ASN A 128 28.48 39.49 5.99
C ASN A 128 28.08 37.99 6.13
N ASN A 129 29.04 37.09 6.38
CA ASN A 129 28.76 35.67 6.56
C ASN A 129 28.49 35.34 8.04
N ILE A 130 27.58 34.38 8.29
CA ILE A 130 27.28 33.84 9.62
C ILE A 130 27.79 32.40 9.72
N VAL A 131 28.74 32.15 10.62
CA VAL A 131 29.34 30.83 10.83
C VAL A 131 29.05 30.34 12.25
N LYS A 132 28.55 29.11 12.39
CA LYS A 132 28.34 28.45 13.70
C LYS A 132 28.91 27.03 13.70
N ASN A 133 29.63 26.67 14.77
CA ASN A 133 30.22 25.34 14.98
C ASN A 133 31.10 24.87 13.81
N ALA A 134 32.01 25.72 13.32
CA ALA A 134 32.88 25.41 12.19
C ALA A 134 34.28 26.00 12.32
N THR A 135 35.31 25.24 11.91
CA THR A 135 36.69 25.75 11.83
C THR A 135 36.86 26.69 10.63
N VAL A 136 37.63 27.78 10.74
CA VAL A 136 37.87 28.76 9.66
C VAL A 136 39.38 29.03 9.54
N ALA A 137 39.98 28.85 8.36
CA ALA A 137 41.44 28.97 8.16
C ALA A 137 41.77 29.77 6.90
N LEU A 138 41.75 31.10 6.99
CA LEU A 138 41.91 31.98 5.84
C LEU A 138 43.38 32.36 5.63
N TRP A 139 43.86 32.18 4.40
CA TRP A 139 45.18 32.64 3.97
C TRP A 139 44.95 33.69 2.87
N TYR A 140 45.63 34.84 2.94
CA TYR A 140 45.68 35.85 1.88
C TYR A 140 44.34 36.60 1.56
N ALA A 141 43.54 37.02 2.55
CA ALA A 141 42.22 37.68 2.32
C ALA A 141 41.92 38.92 3.19
N SER A 142 41.00 39.80 2.74
CA SER A 142 40.44 40.94 3.51
C SER A 142 39.05 40.60 4.08
N LEU A 143 38.74 41.09 5.28
CA LEU A 143 37.56 40.74 6.09
C LEU A 143 36.75 41.98 6.51
N GLU A 144 35.46 42.00 6.22
CA GLU A 144 34.53 43.06 6.65
C GLU A 144 33.19 42.44 7.15
N ASN A 145 32.58 43.01 8.19
CA ASN A 145 31.23 42.65 8.68
C ASN A 145 30.99 41.14 8.98
N PHE A 146 32.01 40.41 9.41
CA PHE A 146 31.92 38.99 9.77
C PHE A 146 31.42 38.81 11.22
N SER A 147 30.43 37.93 11.42
CA SER A 147 29.88 37.62 12.74
C SER A 147 30.02 36.13 13.07
N LEU A 148 30.74 35.84 14.16
CA LEU A 148 31.01 34.49 14.64
C LEU A 148 30.45 34.29 16.05
N SER A 149 29.66 33.24 16.25
CA SER A 149 29.13 32.85 17.56
C SER A 149 29.15 31.33 17.70
N THR A 150 29.84 30.82 18.71
CA THR A 150 30.11 29.40 18.92
C THR A 150 29.56 28.91 20.25
N ALA A 151 28.71 27.87 20.19
CA ALA A 151 28.42 26.99 21.30
C ALA A 151 28.02 25.60 20.75
N PRO A 152 28.63 24.46 21.17
CA PRO A 152 29.53 24.31 22.31
C PRO A 152 30.92 23.69 22.05
N ASP A 153 31.41 23.44 20.82
CA ASP A 153 32.72 22.77 20.66
C ASP A 153 33.48 23.06 19.35
N PHE A 154 34.77 23.42 19.50
CA PHE A 154 35.92 23.54 18.57
C PHE A 154 35.85 24.47 17.33
N VAL A 155 36.63 25.57 17.36
CA VAL A 155 36.96 26.38 16.18
C VAL A 155 38.39 26.96 16.28
N ASN A 156 39.31 26.48 15.44
CA ASN A 156 40.60 27.14 15.19
C ASN A 156 40.40 28.33 14.23
N ILE A 157 41.02 29.48 14.51
CA ILE A 157 41.15 30.60 13.57
C ILE A 157 42.63 30.92 13.39
N SER A 158 43.14 30.74 12.16
CA SER A 158 44.49 31.18 11.77
C SER A 158 44.35 32.15 10.61
N LEU A 159 44.89 33.36 10.74
CA LEU A 159 44.89 34.39 9.70
C LEU A 159 46.33 34.63 9.24
N SER A 160 46.61 34.38 7.96
CA SER A 160 47.93 34.65 7.36
C SER A 160 47.75 35.60 6.17
N SER A 161 48.07 36.88 6.31
CA SER A 161 48.16 37.78 5.15
C SER A 161 49.54 37.61 4.52
N GLY A 162 49.64 37.21 3.27
CA GLY A 162 50.92 37.06 2.60
C GLY A 162 51.62 38.38 2.29
N ASP A 163 52.06 38.53 1.04
CA ASP A 163 52.84 39.68 0.58
C ASP A 163 51.97 40.90 0.17
N ALA A 164 50.64 40.83 0.37
CA ALA A 164 49.68 41.89 0.06
C ALA A 164 49.00 42.45 1.32
N PRO A 165 48.68 43.77 1.40
CA PRO A 165 48.02 44.37 2.55
C PRO A 165 46.59 43.86 2.74
N ALA A 166 46.13 43.76 4.00
CA ALA A 166 44.79 43.27 4.35
C ALA A 166 44.08 44.20 5.35
N GLU A 167 42.74 44.28 5.24
CA GLU A 167 41.87 45.03 6.16
C GLU A 167 40.92 44.07 6.91
N ILE A 168 40.78 44.23 8.23
CA ILE A 168 39.89 43.43 9.10
C ILE A 168 39.00 44.37 9.90
N LYS A 169 37.72 44.51 9.53
CA LYS A 169 36.88 45.60 10.06
C LYS A 169 35.45 45.19 10.43
N ASN A 170 34.88 45.82 11.46
CA ASN A 170 33.46 45.67 11.85
C ASN A 170 33.02 44.24 12.21
N ASN A 171 33.92 43.41 12.75
CA ASN A 171 33.63 42.01 13.06
C ASN A 171 33.26 41.80 14.54
N ILE A 172 32.36 40.85 14.81
CA ILE A 172 32.00 40.40 16.17
C ILE A 172 32.44 38.94 16.32
N VAL A 173 33.36 38.68 17.26
CA VAL A 173 33.97 37.37 17.48
C VAL A 173 33.89 36.98 18.95
N ASP A 174 33.18 35.89 19.27
CA ASP A 174 32.92 35.47 20.65
C ASP A 174 33.20 33.96 20.84
N HIS A 175 33.71 33.55 22.01
CA HIS A 175 33.98 32.14 22.42
C HIS A 175 34.92 31.31 21.50
N VAL A 176 36.16 31.79 21.22
CA VAL A 176 37.12 31.14 20.27
C VAL A 176 38.28 30.40 20.98
N LYS A 177 38.69 29.21 20.47
CA LYS A 177 39.87 28.42 20.92
C LYS A 177 40.85 28.15 19.74
N VAL A 178 42.07 28.68 19.77
CA VAL A 178 43.04 28.62 18.65
C VAL A 178 44.22 27.67 18.92
N GLU A 179 44.26 26.48 18.33
CA GLU A 179 45.42 25.58 18.45
C GLU A 179 46.51 25.90 17.40
N SER A 180 47.76 26.03 17.85
CA SER A 180 48.92 26.16 16.95
C SER A 180 49.16 24.85 16.19
N PRO A 181 49.59 24.90 14.91
CA PRO A 181 49.99 23.70 14.17
C PRO A 181 51.20 22.96 14.78
N PHE A 182 51.85 23.53 15.81
CA PHE A 182 52.98 22.93 16.54
C PHE A 182 52.61 22.31 17.89
N GLY A 183 51.31 22.10 18.17
CA GLY A 183 50.87 21.07 19.12
C GLY A 183 50.74 21.47 20.58
N ASN A 184 50.57 22.77 20.90
CA ASN A 184 50.09 23.18 22.23
C ASN A 184 48.92 24.17 22.14
N LEU A 185 48.00 24.01 23.09
CA LEU A 185 46.68 24.64 23.17
C LEU A 185 46.76 26.16 23.39
N SER A 186 46.05 26.96 22.59
CA SER A 186 46.00 28.44 22.71
C SER A 186 44.63 29.03 22.30
N SER A 187 44.41 30.34 22.43
CA SER A 187 43.26 31.13 21.95
C SER A 187 43.63 32.60 21.76
N GLY A 188 43.37 33.14 20.57
CA GLY A 188 43.60 34.53 20.16
C GLY A 188 43.56 34.68 18.63
N ILE A 189 43.35 35.89 18.11
CA ILE A 189 43.57 36.16 16.68
C ILE A 189 45.08 36.17 16.43
N LEU A 190 45.59 35.12 15.75
CA LEU A 190 46.98 35.07 15.29
C LEU A 190 47.06 35.68 13.89
N VAL A 191 47.81 36.78 13.75
CA VAL A 191 48.08 37.45 12.46
C VAL A 191 49.53 37.19 12.08
N MET A 192 49.75 36.38 11.04
CA MET A 192 51.05 36.20 10.40
C MET A 192 51.08 37.03 9.12
N ALA A 193 52.00 38.02 9.04
CA ALA A 193 51.99 39.00 7.96
C ALA A 193 53.40 39.41 7.49
N ASN A 194 53.59 39.41 6.17
CA ASN A 194 54.76 40.02 5.50
C ASN A 194 54.46 41.43 4.95
N ALA A 195 53.22 41.92 5.08
CA ALA A 195 52.73 43.23 4.63
C ALA A 195 51.86 43.91 5.73
N ASN A 196 51.53 45.20 5.56
CA ASN A 196 50.75 45.95 6.56
C ASN A 196 49.31 45.41 6.69
N VAL A 197 48.89 45.12 7.92
CA VAL A 197 47.51 44.73 8.27
C VAL A 197 46.83 45.82 9.09
N THR A 198 45.60 46.19 8.74
CA THR A 198 44.76 47.13 9.52
C THR A 198 43.59 46.39 10.16
N ILE A 199 43.43 46.51 11.48
CA ILE A 199 42.32 45.93 12.24
C ILE A 199 41.52 47.06 12.90
N GLU A 200 40.24 47.24 12.54
CA GLU A 200 39.39 48.32 13.10
C GLU A 200 37.95 47.94 13.49
N ASN A 201 37.40 48.53 14.55
CA ASN A 201 35.99 48.38 14.97
C ASN A 201 35.54 46.92 15.21
N ASN A 202 36.38 46.10 15.86
CA ASN A 202 36.03 44.71 16.18
C ASN A 202 35.77 44.54 17.68
N VAL A 203 34.80 43.67 18.03
CA VAL A 203 34.48 43.29 19.41
C VAL A 203 34.89 41.82 19.62
N ILE A 204 35.76 41.56 20.60
CA ILE A 204 36.31 40.21 20.88
C ILE A 204 36.06 39.80 22.34
N GLY A 205 35.37 38.68 22.55
CA GLY A 205 35.03 38.11 23.88
C GLY A 205 35.74 36.78 24.20
N ASP A 206 36.16 36.61 25.47
CA ASP A 206 36.70 35.39 26.12
C ASP A 206 37.83 34.63 25.38
N LEU A 207 39.08 35.00 25.70
CA LEU A 207 40.32 34.41 25.13
C LEU A 207 41.05 33.47 26.14
N SER A 208 42.09 32.73 25.72
CA SER A 208 43.08 32.11 26.63
C SER A 208 44.44 31.82 25.94
N ASN A 209 45.54 32.45 26.38
CA ASN A 209 46.98 32.34 26.03
C ASN A 209 47.44 32.03 24.57
N THR A 210 48.52 32.68 24.10
CA THR A 210 49.20 32.47 22.80
C THR A 210 50.73 32.28 22.94
N THR A 211 51.37 31.46 22.08
CA THR A 211 52.85 31.46 21.88
C THR A 211 53.30 31.18 20.43
N TYR A 212 54.35 31.92 20.05
CA TYR A 212 55.34 31.86 18.93
C TYR A 212 54.92 31.72 17.45
N GLY A 213 55.31 32.76 16.67
CA GLY A 213 55.44 32.82 15.20
C GLY A 213 55.98 34.21 14.77
N GLU A 214 56.62 34.32 13.60
CA GLU A 214 57.27 35.55 13.09
C GLU A 214 56.24 36.58 12.56
N SER A 215 56.41 37.88 12.87
CA SER A 215 55.49 38.95 12.43
C SER A 215 56.20 40.26 12.06
N SER A 216 55.65 40.98 11.07
CA SER A 216 56.05 42.34 10.68
C SER A 216 54.82 43.27 10.61
N GLY A 217 54.83 44.41 11.33
CA GLY A 217 53.95 45.59 11.13
C GLY A 217 52.41 45.38 11.11
N ILE A 218 51.71 45.76 12.20
CA ILE A 218 50.25 45.62 12.40
C ILE A 218 49.72 46.96 12.94
N LEU A 219 48.63 47.49 12.37
CA LEU A 219 47.88 48.66 12.84
C LEU A 219 46.58 48.18 13.50
N LEU A 220 46.42 48.44 14.82
CA LEU A 220 45.26 48.08 15.64
C LEU A 220 44.55 49.37 16.08
N VAL A 221 43.27 49.54 15.72
CA VAL A 221 42.52 50.79 15.92
C VAL A 221 41.09 50.48 16.38
N HIS A 222 40.53 51.15 17.40
CA HIS A 222 39.11 50.95 17.80
C HIS A 222 38.67 49.48 18.03
N LEU A 223 39.48 48.70 18.74
CA LEU A 223 39.16 47.34 19.21
C LEU A 223 38.62 47.38 20.63
N ASP A 224 37.46 46.76 20.86
CA ASP A 224 36.91 46.53 22.19
C ASP A 224 37.14 45.06 22.58
N ILE A 225 38.06 44.81 23.51
CA ILE A 225 38.48 43.47 23.95
C ILE A 225 38.01 43.24 25.39
N TYR A 226 37.17 42.23 25.60
CA TYR A 226 36.66 41.82 26.91
C TYR A 226 37.11 40.41 27.26
N TYR A 227 37.87 40.26 28.35
CA TYR A 227 38.50 39.00 28.74
C TYR A 227 38.05 38.51 30.14
N THR A 228 37.52 37.29 30.25
CA THR A 228 37.21 36.66 31.54
C THR A 228 38.01 35.35 31.74
N GLY A 229 39.25 35.46 32.24
CA GLY A 229 40.12 34.29 32.46
C GLY A 229 41.43 34.59 33.20
N ASN A 230 42.32 33.60 33.35
CA ASN A 230 43.68 33.80 33.88
C ASN A 230 44.69 33.71 32.73
N SER A 231 45.39 34.81 32.41
CA SER A 231 46.46 34.85 31.40
C SER A 231 47.83 35.13 32.05
N THR A 232 48.90 34.49 31.55
CA THR A 232 50.28 34.76 31.98
C THR A 232 51.02 35.72 31.04
N ASP A 233 50.54 35.87 29.81
CA ASP A 233 51.28 36.52 28.72
C ASP A 233 50.61 37.80 28.19
N GLY A 234 49.36 38.09 28.59
CA GLY A 234 48.60 39.30 28.24
C GLY A 234 47.22 39.03 27.62
N THR A 235 46.36 40.05 27.57
CA THR A 235 45.07 40.12 26.89
C THR A 235 45.26 40.55 25.43
N LEU A 236 46.28 41.39 25.17
CA LEU A 236 46.85 41.69 23.85
C LEU A 236 48.37 41.51 23.90
N THR A 237 48.94 40.65 23.05
CA THR A 237 50.39 40.37 23.00
C THR A 237 50.95 40.76 21.63
N LEU A 238 51.99 41.60 21.60
CA LEU A 238 52.68 42.01 20.37
C LEU A 238 54.06 41.33 20.25
N LEU A 239 54.35 40.79 19.06
CA LEU A 239 55.59 40.06 18.72
C LEU A 239 56.13 40.57 17.37
N ALA A 240 57.45 40.75 17.24
CA ALA A 240 58.11 41.08 15.96
C ALA A 240 59.50 40.40 15.82
N ASP A 241 59.94 40.11 14.58
CA ASP A 241 61.29 39.56 14.32
C ASP A 241 62.42 40.59 14.58
N LYS A 242 63.66 40.08 14.69
CA LYS A 242 65.00 40.67 14.91
C LYS A 242 65.38 41.94 14.13
N THR A 243 64.46 42.62 13.45
CA THR A 243 64.74 43.87 12.76
C THR A 243 64.10 45.07 13.49
N PRO A 244 64.90 45.97 14.10
CA PRO A 244 64.41 47.04 14.99
C PRO A 244 63.69 48.21 14.27
N ASN A 245 63.17 48.00 13.05
CA ASN A 245 62.67 49.07 12.18
C ASN A 245 61.16 49.02 11.88
N TYR A 246 60.42 47.99 12.30
CA TYR A 246 58.98 47.85 12.01
C TYR A 246 58.17 47.66 13.30
N GLY A 247 57.65 48.74 13.86
CA GLY A 247 56.76 48.67 15.02
C GLY A 247 55.28 48.82 14.67
N HIS A 248 54.43 48.09 15.38
CA HIS A 248 52.96 48.21 15.38
C HIS A 248 52.46 49.57 15.87
N VAL A 249 51.29 50.00 15.38
CA VAL A 249 50.55 51.14 15.91
C VAL A 249 49.29 50.62 16.60
N VAL A 250 49.09 50.95 17.87
CA VAL A 250 47.94 50.53 18.69
C VAL A 250 47.26 51.78 19.22
N LYS A 251 46.06 52.11 18.75
CA LYS A 251 45.37 53.33 19.18
C LYS A 251 43.86 53.24 19.35
N GLU A 252 43.31 54.09 20.22
CA GLU A 252 41.85 54.26 20.40
C GLU A 252 41.12 52.94 20.78
N ASN A 253 41.80 51.99 21.43
CA ASN A 253 41.23 50.68 21.80
C ASN A 253 40.72 50.66 23.26
N ILE A 254 39.71 49.84 23.58
CA ILE A 254 39.28 49.53 24.96
C ILE A 254 39.66 48.09 25.28
N ILE A 255 40.48 47.89 26.31
CA ILE A 255 40.97 46.59 26.79
C ILE A 255 40.51 46.40 28.23
N TYR A 256 39.71 45.38 28.48
CA TYR A 256 39.13 45.10 29.79
C TYR A 256 39.33 43.63 30.18
N SER A 257 39.74 43.39 31.43
CA SER A 257 39.88 42.03 32.00
C SER A 257 39.13 41.89 33.32
N ASN A 258 38.54 40.72 33.59
CA ASN A 258 37.98 40.35 34.89
C ASN A 258 38.85 39.35 35.68
N GLY A 259 40.04 38.97 35.17
CA GLY A 259 40.93 37.99 35.81
C GLY A 259 42.42 38.37 35.77
N THR A 260 43.34 37.43 36.02
CA THR A 260 44.73 37.73 36.42
C THR A 260 45.74 38.07 35.29
N GLY A 261 45.30 38.47 34.09
CA GLY A 261 46.19 38.73 32.92
C GLY A 261 46.73 40.16 32.79
N HIS A 262 47.76 40.38 31.94
CA HIS A 262 48.24 41.73 31.58
C HIS A 262 47.36 42.36 30.47
N GLY A 263 47.27 43.69 30.34
CA GLY A 263 46.55 44.36 29.25
C GLY A 263 47.26 44.27 27.92
N ILE A 264 48.36 45.00 27.74
CA ILE A 264 49.23 44.94 26.55
C ILE A 264 50.61 44.40 26.95
N SER A 265 51.09 43.35 26.30
CA SER A 265 52.45 42.81 26.52
C SER A 265 53.34 42.95 25.29
N LEU A 266 54.58 43.44 25.44
CA LEU A 266 55.56 43.61 24.37
C LEU A 266 56.76 42.64 24.52
N TRP A 267 56.88 41.68 23.61
CA TRP A 267 57.92 40.65 23.69
C TRP A 267 58.82 40.66 22.45
N HIS A 268 60.13 40.85 22.66
CA HIS A 268 61.16 40.80 21.63
C HIS A 268 60.96 41.81 20.48
N SER A 269 60.29 42.95 20.72
CA SER A 269 59.77 43.84 19.68
C SER A 269 59.99 45.33 19.98
N GLY A 270 60.15 46.18 18.97
CA GLY A 270 60.50 47.59 19.14
C GLY A 270 59.87 48.55 18.14
N ALA A 271 60.04 49.85 18.36
CA ALA A 271 59.50 50.94 17.52
C ALA A 271 57.95 51.04 17.45
N HIS A 272 57.22 50.48 18.42
CA HIS A 272 55.75 50.55 18.47
C HIS A 272 55.25 51.98 18.73
N SER A 273 54.02 52.31 18.34
CA SER A 273 53.30 53.52 18.75
C SER A 273 51.99 53.15 19.42
N ILE A 274 51.92 53.25 20.74
CA ILE A 274 50.77 52.84 21.56
C ILE A 274 50.16 54.09 22.18
N TYR A 275 48.98 54.52 21.73
CA TYR A 275 48.37 55.76 22.24
C TYR A 275 46.85 55.82 22.23
N GLU A 276 46.23 56.61 23.11
CA GLU A 276 44.77 56.78 23.19
C GLU A 276 43.99 55.48 23.51
N ASN A 277 44.63 54.45 24.08
CA ASN A 277 43.95 53.23 24.50
C ASN A 277 43.44 53.32 25.94
N THR A 278 42.33 52.67 26.27
CA THR A 278 41.84 52.49 27.66
C THR A 278 42.02 51.05 28.09
N ILE A 279 42.86 50.79 29.09
CA ILE A 279 43.23 49.47 29.59
C ILE A 279 42.83 49.37 31.06
N SER A 280 41.94 48.44 31.40
CA SER A 280 41.36 48.38 32.73
C SER A 280 41.12 47.00 33.34
N ASN A 281 41.13 46.96 34.68
CA ASN A 281 40.92 45.77 35.51
C ASN A 281 41.88 44.59 35.20
N THR A 282 43.11 44.88 34.76
CA THR A 282 44.14 43.86 34.47
C THR A 282 45.12 43.68 35.65
N SER A 283 45.88 42.59 35.67
CA SER A 283 47.01 42.42 36.60
C SER A 283 48.16 43.38 36.32
N ILE A 284 48.50 43.60 35.04
CA ILE A 284 49.48 44.61 34.62
C ILE A 284 48.94 45.32 33.39
N GLY A 285 48.70 46.63 33.41
CA GLY A 285 48.13 47.37 32.28
C GLY A 285 48.98 47.25 31.01
N ILE A 286 50.27 47.58 31.09
CA ILE A 286 51.24 47.37 29.99
C ILE A 286 52.51 46.68 30.54
N TYR A 287 52.94 45.58 29.94
CA TYR A 287 54.06 44.74 30.40
C TYR A 287 55.17 44.60 29.34
N ILE A 288 56.40 44.98 29.68
CA ILE A 288 57.58 44.99 28.81
C ILE A 288 58.79 44.40 29.55
N PRO A 289 59.06 43.08 29.43
CA PRO A 289 60.14 42.42 30.18
C PRO A 289 61.52 42.49 29.49
N LEU A 290 62.59 42.36 30.28
CA LEU A 290 63.97 42.24 29.82
C LEU A 290 64.25 40.80 29.35
N ASN A 291 64.18 40.57 28.04
CA ASN A 291 64.40 39.24 27.48
C ASN A 291 65.91 38.89 27.38
N GLN A 292 66.46 38.16 28.36
CA GLN A 292 67.73 37.43 28.20
C GLN A 292 67.46 36.03 27.62
N ILE A 293 68.09 35.68 26.48
CA ILE A 293 68.01 34.30 25.97
C ILE A 293 68.70 33.36 26.97
N ALA A 294 67.89 32.54 27.65
CA ALA A 294 68.39 31.47 28.50
C ALA A 294 68.95 30.33 27.63
N LYS A 295 70.27 30.32 27.48
CA LYS A 295 71.17 29.14 27.39
C LYS A 295 70.55 27.85 26.82
N GLU A 296 70.56 27.67 25.50
CA GLU A 296 70.55 26.31 24.93
C GLU A 296 71.94 25.68 25.07
N ASP A 297 71.97 24.40 25.45
CA ASP A 297 73.18 23.62 25.73
C ASP A 297 74.09 23.43 24.50
N LEU A 298 74.90 24.44 24.16
CA LEU A 298 75.97 24.36 23.17
C LEU A 298 77.37 24.36 23.82
N PRO A 299 78.37 23.68 23.23
CA PRO A 299 79.72 23.59 23.79
C PRO A 299 80.39 24.96 23.99
N PRO A 300 81.35 25.10 24.93
CA PRO A 300 81.89 26.40 25.38
C PRO A 300 82.50 27.31 24.30
N ALA A 301 82.80 26.78 23.11
CA ALA A 301 83.45 27.52 22.04
C ALA A 301 82.48 28.25 21.08
N SER A 302 81.16 28.19 21.32
CA SER A 302 80.13 28.74 20.41
C SER A 302 79.10 29.62 21.12
N GLN A 303 79.41 30.16 22.30
CA GLN A 303 78.49 31.07 23.01
C GLN A 303 78.47 32.45 22.34
N LEU A 304 77.45 32.69 21.50
CA LEU A 304 77.02 34.02 21.11
C LEU A 304 75.82 34.39 21.98
N ILE A 305 76.04 35.25 22.98
CA ILE A 305 74.95 35.88 23.73
C ILE A 305 74.35 36.95 22.81
N ILE A 306 73.15 36.72 22.28
CA ILE A 306 72.38 37.75 21.57
C ILE A 306 71.38 38.33 22.58
N HIS A 307 71.50 39.62 22.87
CA HIS A 307 70.45 40.34 23.59
C HIS A 307 69.43 40.84 22.57
N ALA A 308 68.19 40.38 22.65
CA ALA A 308 67.07 40.95 21.88
C ALA A 308 66.21 41.75 22.87
N TYR A 309 66.16 43.08 22.69
CA TYR A 309 65.50 44.00 23.61
C TYR A 309 64.21 44.56 23.02
N SER A 310 63.17 44.73 23.85
CA SER A 310 61.91 45.37 23.45
C SER A 310 62.01 46.91 23.55
N ASN A 311 62.81 47.54 22.68
CA ASN A 311 63.23 48.95 22.81
C ASN A 311 62.61 49.89 21.74
N ASN A 312 62.71 51.20 21.98
CA ASN A 312 62.35 52.31 21.06
C ASN A 312 60.85 52.47 20.77
N SER A 313 59.96 51.89 21.58
CA SER A 313 58.51 52.12 21.44
C SER A 313 58.09 53.47 22.03
N MET A 314 57.09 54.12 21.44
CA MET A 314 56.42 55.33 21.91
C MET A 314 55.07 54.95 22.52
N ILE A 315 54.87 55.29 23.79
CA ILE A 315 53.69 54.92 24.57
C ILE A 315 53.17 56.19 25.25
N CYS A 316 52.08 56.79 24.77
CA CYS A 316 51.56 58.06 25.30
C CYS A 316 50.03 58.13 25.21
N HIS A 317 49.35 58.99 25.99
CA HIS A 317 47.88 59.17 25.95
C HIS A 317 47.00 57.95 26.26
N ASN A 318 47.53 56.87 26.84
CA ASN A 318 46.71 55.71 27.23
C ASN A 318 46.08 55.90 28.63
N ASN A 319 44.84 55.45 28.85
CA ASN A 319 44.17 55.37 30.14
C ASN A 319 44.40 54.00 30.79
N LEU A 320 45.21 53.93 31.84
CA LEU A 320 45.46 52.73 32.63
C LEU A 320 44.62 52.80 33.91
N ILE A 321 43.52 52.03 33.99
CA ILE A 321 42.48 52.19 35.03
C ILE A 321 42.25 50.90 35.82
N ASN A 322 42.31 50.96 37.15
CA ASN A 322 42.02 49.86 38.08
C ASN A 322 42.83 48.58 37.80
N ASN A 323 44.07 48.71 37.32
CA ASN A 323 44.98 47.59 37.15
C ASN A 323 45.73 47.31 38.47
N ASN A 324 46.11 46.05 38.76
CA ASN A 324 46.91 45.76 39.96
C ASN A 324 48.31 46.40 39.89
N LEU A 325 48.84 46.54 38.68
CA LEU A 325 50.02 47.31 38.32
C LEU A 325 49.69 48.01 36.99
N ASN A 326 49.90 49.31 36.86
CA ASN A 326 49.49 49.98 35.61
C ASN A 326 50.51 49.75 34.48
N ALA A 327 51.80 49.66 34.80
CA ALA A 327 52.84 49.30 33.85
C ALA A 327 54.05 48.64 34.49
N PHE A 328 54.76 47.85 33.69
CA PHE A 328 56.04 47.22 33.99
C PHE A 328 56.94 47.33 32.75
N ASP A 329 58.10 47.98 32.85
CA ASP A 329 59.07 48.11 31.76
C ASP A 329 60.49 47.88 32.27
N GLU A 330 61.22 46.96 31.65
CA GLU A 330 62.64 46.68 31.93
C GLU A 330 63.55 47.02 30.73
N CYS A 331 63.00 47.65 29.69
CA CYS A 331 63.64 47.98 28.42
C CYS A 331 63.73 49.52 28.21
N THR A 332 64.31 49.99 27.10
CA THR A 332 64.42 51.44 26.80
C THR A 332 63.29 51.90 25.87
N ASN A 333 62.17 52.38 26.43
CA ASN A 333 61.02 52.90 25.69
C ASN A 333 60.67 54.34 26.09
N THR A 334 59.86 55.02 25.27
CA THR A 334 59.44 56.41 25.51
C THR A 334 57.99 56.43 26.01
N TRP A 335 57.80 56.69 27.30
CA TRP A 335 56.48 56.73 27.93
C TRP A 335 55.89 58.14 28.09
N ASN A 336 56.68 59.17 27.77
CA ASN A 336 56.31 60.57 27.96
C ASN A 336 56.96 61.48 26.91
N LEU A 337 56.18 62.38 26.31
CA LEU A 337 56.64 63.37 25.33
C LEU A 337 56.28 64.81 25.74
N SER A 338 57.03 65.78 25.24
CA SER A 338 56.73 67.20 25.44
C SER A 338 55.39 67.58 24.78
N TYR A 339 54.64 68.48 25.42
CA TYR A 339 53.41 69.07 24.86
C TYR A 339 53.64 69.56 23.41
N PRO A 340 52.70 69.34 22.46
CA PRO A 340 51.33 68.83 22.65
C PRO A 340 51.18 67.30 22.69
N TYR A 341 52.28 66.54 22.62
CA TYR A 341 52.24 65.10 22.41
C TYR A 341 51.98 64.26 23.69
N GLY A 342 52.11 64.84 24.89
CA GLY A 342 51.55 64.32 26.17
C GLY A 342 52.12 63.01 26.75
N GLY A 343 51.46 62.49 27.80
CA GLY A 343 51.82 61.28 28.58
C GLY A 343 50.60 60.39 28.89
N ASN A 344 50.79 59.25 29.55
CA ASN A 344 49.72 58.29 29.89
C ASN A 344 48.97 58.68 31.19
N TYR A 345 47.70 58.26 31.30
CA TYR A 345 46.82 58.44 32.45
C TYR A 345 46.80 57.17 33.33
N TRP A 346 46.75 57.33 34.65
CA TRP A 346 46.86 56.23 35.63
C TRP A 346 45.78 56.39 36.71
N SER A 347 45.06 55.32 37.06
CA SER A 347 44.05 55.35 38.13
C SER A 347 44.64 55.46 39.54
N ASP A 348 45.86 54.97 39.75
CA ASP A 348 46.56 54.88 41.03
C ASP A 348 48.09 54.75 40.85
N TYR A 349 48.87 55.00 41.91
CA TYR A 349 50.35 55.06 41.89
C TYR A 349 51.05 53.68 42.04
N THR A 350 50.54 52.63 41.41
CA THR A 350 51.13 51.28 41.50
C THR A 350 51.91 50.93 40.22
N GLY A 351 53.23 51.05 40.30
CA GLY A 351 54.21 50.75 39.23
C GLY A 351 55.57 50.38 39.86
N ASN A 352 56.29 49.38 39.34
CA ASN A 352 57.58 48.92 39.89
C ASN A 352 58.66 49.00 38.80
N ASP A 353 59.51 50.04 38.84
CA ASP A 353 60.73 50.16 38.04
C ASP A 353 61.93 49.64 38.86
N ILE A 354 62.57 48.56 38.40
CA ILE A 354 63.67 47.91 39.12
C ILE A 354 65.06 48.32 38.58
N TYR A 355 65.18 49.23 37.61
CA TYR A 355 66.51 49.71 37.18
C TYR A 355 66.93 51.01 37.87
N ARG A 356 67.41 50.88 39.12
CA ARG A 356 68.11 51.94 39.87
C ARG A 356 69.50 52.26 39.28
N GLY A 357 69.54 52.86 38.10
CA GLY A 357 70.74 53.46 37.52
C GLY A 357 71.09 54.79 38.20
N VAL A 358 72.39 55.08 38.34
CA VAL A 358 72.96 56.19 39.16
C VAL A 358 72.61 57.63 38.76
N ASN A 359 71.69 57.90 37.82
CA ASN A 359 71.42 59.26 37.30
C ASN A 359 69.94 59.55 36.96
N GLN A 360 68.99 59.23 37.85
CA GLN A 360 67.55 59.54 37.62
C GLN A 360 67.16 61.03 37.82
N ASP A 361 68.07 61.90 38.27
CA ASP A 361 67.83 63.35 38.41
C ASP A 361 68.35 64.19 37.22
N ILE A 362 68.45 63.62 36.02
CA ILE A 362 68.82 64.34 34.79
C ILE A 362 67.61 64.39 33.84
N PRO A 363 67.30 65.53 33.20
CA PRO A 363 66.28 65.60 32.16
C PRO A 363 66.48 64.53 31.08
N GLY A 364 65.50 63.63 30.93
CA GLY A 364 65.55 62.49 30.00
C GLY A 364 65.28 61.10 30.59
N SER A 365 64.90 60.98 31.87
CA SER A 365 64.36 59.73 32.45
C SER A 365 62.88 59.56 32.03
N ASP A 366 62.45 58.33 31.73
CA ASP A 366 61.19 57.94 31.06
C ASP A 366 59.90 58.08 31.89
N GLY A 367 59.98 58.53 33.15
CA GLY A 367 58.83 59.12 33.85
C GLY A 367 57.72 58.14 34.26
N ILE A 368 58.04 56.88 34.55
CA ILE A 368 57.12 55.97 35.25
C ILE A 368 57.03 56.40 36.73
N GLY A 369 55.91 57.04 37.08
CA GLY A 369 55.52 57.42 38.44
C GLY A 369 56.22 58.65 39.02
N ASP A 370 55.48 59.75 39.27
CA ASP A 370 55.86 60.75 40.27
C ASP A 370 55.01 60.66 41.56
N ALA A 371 55.68 60.68 42.71
CA ALA A 371 55.05 60.67 44.02
C ALA A 371 54.61 62.10 44.39
N PRO A 372 53.35 62.35 44.79
CA PRO A 372 52.94 63.69 45.18
C PRO A 372 53.68 64.13 46.44
N TYR A 373 54.41 65.24 46.35
CA TYR A 373 55.01 65.92 47.50
C TYR A 373 54.40 67.32 47.67
N ASN A 374 54.20 67.71 48.92
CA ASN A 374 53.61 68.98 49.31
C ASN A 374 54.69 70.08 49.38
N VAL A 375 54.77 70.99 48.39
CA VAL A 375 55.63 72.18 48.51
C VAL A 375 54.90 73.26 49.29
N SER A 376 55.45 73.69 50.42
CA SER A 376 55.01 74.89 51.10
C SER A 376 55.50 76.14 50.36
N GLY A 377 54.59 76.88 49.71
CA GLY A 377 54.75 78.30 49.38
C GLY A 377 55.12 78.64 47.94
N ASP A 378 54.14 79.27 47.27
CA ASP A 378 54.19 80.15 46.09
C ASP A 378 53.95 79.54 44.68
N ASN A 379 52.78 79.92 44.12
CA ASN A 379 52.23 79.79 42.76
C ASN A 379 52.17 78.39 42.12
N ASP A 380 51.11 77.67 42.51
CA ASP A 380 50.62 76.41 41.97
C ASP A 380 50.43 76.39 40.45
N LYS A 381 51.43 75.89 39.73
CA LYS A 381 51.23 75.10 38.51
C LYS A 381 52.15 73.90 38.54
N ASP A 382 51.56 72.77 38.89
CA ASP A 382 52.09 71.47 38.49
C ASP A 382 52.16 71.44 36.95
N PHE A 383 53.34 71.17 36.41
CA PHE A 383 53.56 71.07 34.97
C PHE A 383 53.22 69.65 34.51
N TYR A 384 51.94 69.26 34.73
CA TYR A 384 51.20 68.12 34.19
C TYR A 384 51.07 66.85 35.06
N PRO A 385 50.11 66.78 36.01
CA PRO A 385 49.44 65.54 36.35
C PRO A 385 48.29 65.38 35.34
N LEU A 386 48.54 64.70 34.23
CA LEU A 386 47.46 64.40 33.29
C LEU A 386 46.62 63.24 33.90
N MET A 387 45.68 63.59 34.79
CA MET A 387 44.50 62.78 35.09
C MET A 387 43.36 63.35 34.25
N TYR A 388 42.74 62.56 33.37
CA TYR A 388 41.47 62.94 32.77
C TYR A 388 40.43 62.96 33.91
N PRO A 389 39.53 63.95 34.01
CA PRO A 389 38.47 63.91 35.00
C PRO A 389 37.56 62.71 34.72
N MET A 390 37.64 61.71 35.59
CA MET A 390 36.80 60.52 35.67
C MET A 390 35.32 60.95 35.86
N GLY A 391 34.54 61.00 34.78
CA GLY A 391 33.13 61.41 34.80
C GLY A 391 32.60 61.98 33.47
N LYS A 392 33.06 61.43 32.34
CA LYS A 392 32.65 61.85 30.98
C LYS A 392 32.81 60.71 29.96
N LEU A 393 32.71 59.45 30.38
CA LEU A 393 32.67 58.35 29.41
C LEU A 393 31.22 58.16 28.94
N PRO A 394 30.97 58.06 27.63
CA PRO A 394 29.63 57.67 27.17
C PRO A 394 29.35 56.22 27.58
N PRO A 395 28.07 55.85 27.79
CA PRO A 395 27.72 54.47 28.07
C PRO A 395 27.94 53.60 26.82
N ILE A 396 28.00 52.28 26.98
CA ILE A 396 28.18 51.32 25.88
C ILE A 396 26.87 50.57 25.67
N ALA A 397 26.22 50.80 24.54
CA ALA A 397 24.95 50.16 24.19
C ALA A 397 25.17 48.72 23.69
N SER A 398 24.39 47.78 24.20
CA SER A 398 24.42 46.38 23.75
C SER A 398 23.10 45.68 24.11
N PHE A 399 22.68 44.71 23.30
CA PHE A 399 21.54 43.87 23.64
C PHE A 399 21.54 42.49 22.97
N GLU A 400 20.74 41.60 23.54
CA GLU A 400 20.38 40.30 22.98
C GLU A 400 18.87 40.15 22.77
N TYR A 401 18.46 39.19 21.93
CA TYR A 401 17.06 38.88 21.69
C TYR A 401 16.79 37.37 21.68
N SER A 402 15.56 36.96 21.98
CA SER A 402 15.11 35.57 21.89
C SER A 402 13.65 35.47 21.43
N PRO A 403 13.24 34.42 20.69
CA PRO A 403 14.08 33.32 20.19
C PRO A 403 15.04 33.77 19.07
N SER A 404 16.08 32.98 18.79
CA SER A 404 17.12 33.31 17.80
C SER A 404 16.63 33.27 16.35
N SER A 405 15.53 32.55 16.08
CA SER A 405 14.84 32.47 14.80
C SER A 405 13.33 32.69 15.02
N PRO A 406 12.89 33.95 15.22
CA PRO A 406 11.49 34.26 15.49
C PRO A 406 10.63 34.24 14.21
N THR A 407 9.35 33.88 14.37
CA THR A 407 8.32 33.92 13.33
C THR A 407 7.28 35.00 13.63
N ILE A 408 6.38 35.28 12.68
CA ILE A 408 5.24 36.19 12.88
C ILE A 408 4.28 35.75 14.02
N ALA A 409 4.34 34.49 14.45
CA ALA A 409 3.53 33.96 15.55
C ALA A 409 4.20 34.12 16.93
N ASP A 410 5.49 34.46 16.97
CA ASP A 410 6.28 34.53 18.20
C ASP A 410 6.30 35.93 18.83
N ILE A 411 6.45 35.99 20.14
CA ILE A 411 6.79 37.22 20.88
C ILE A 411 8.31 37.25 21.06
N VAL A 412 8.95 38.29 20.54
CA VAL A 412 10.40 38.51 20.67
C VAL A 412 10.70 39.24 21.96
N HIS A 413 11.59 38.67 22.77
CA HIS A 413 12.06 39.24 24.04
C HIS A 413 13.42 39.89 23.84
N PHE A 414 13.54 41.18 24.13
CA PHE A 414 14.79 41.94 24.07
C PHE A 414 15.37 42.11 25.48
N THR A 415 16.66 41.83 25.62
CA THR A 415 17.39 41.91 26.89
C THR A 415 18.56 42.88 26.75
N ASP A 416 18.54 43.95 27.54
CA ASP A 416 19.62 44.93 27.62
C ASP A 416 20.88 44.33 28.27
N THR A 417 22.02 44.52 27.62
CA THR A 417 23.35 44.13 28.11
C THR A 417 24.32 45.32 28.13
N SER A 418 23.77 46.54 28.06
CA SER A 418 24.53 47.78 28.06
C SER A 418 25.25 48.02 29.39
N ILE A 419 26.42 48.65 29.31
CA ILE A 419 27.23 48.99 30.49
C ILE A 419 27.57 50.47 30.52
N ASP A 420 27.74 51.00 31.72
CA ASP A 420 28.27 52.34 31.96
C ASP A 420 29.35 52.20 33.05
N ILE A 421 30.57 52.64 32.72
CA ILE A 421 31.78 52.34 33.49
C ILE A 421 31.98 53.36 34.63
N ASP A 422 31.57 54.61 34.42
CA ASP A 422 31.66 55.69 35.41
C ASP A 422 30.30 56.17 35.93
N GLY A 423 29.18 55.65 35.41
CA GLY A 423 27.83 56.03 35.80
C GLY A 423 26.80 54.89 35.87
N ASN A 424 25.54 55.26 35.67
CA ASN A 424 24.41 54.38 35.48
C ASN A 424 23.58 54.85 34.27
N ILE A 425 23.09 53.89 33.50
CA ILE A 425 22.13 54.13 32.42
C ILE A 425 20.77 54.52 33.03
N ILE A 426 20.22 55.66 32.59
CA ILE A 426 18.95 56.22 33.10
C ILE A 426 17.83 56.21 32.04
N ASN A 427 18.13 55.88 30.78
CA ASN A 427 17.14 55.83 29.71
C ASN A 427 17.50 54.79 28.65
N TRP A 428 16.49 54.08 28.16
CA TRP A 428 16.53 53.18 27.01
C TRP A 428 15.48 53.65 26.01
N THR A 429 15.84 53.68 24.74
CA THR A 429 14.94 53.96 23.62
C THR A 429 15.16 52.89 22.57
N TRP A 430 14.16 52.02 22.40
CA TRP A 430 14.13 50.98 21.40
C TRP A 430 13.35 51.45 20.18
N ASP A 431 13.92 51.25 19.01
CA ASP A 431 13.24 51.30 17.71
C ASP A 431 13.30 49.89 17.11
N PHE A 432 12.15 49.25 16.92
CA PHE A 432 12.09 47.88 16.42
C PHE A 432 12.19 47.77 14.90
N GLY A 433 12.27 48.89 14.19
CA GLY A 433 12.37 48.94 12.73
C GLY A 433 11.03 48.77 11.99
N ASP A 434 9.91 48.71 12.70
CA ASP A 434 8.55 48.53 12.16
C ASP A 434 7.58 49.68 12.56
N GLU A 435 8.15 50.86 12.81
CA GLU A 435 7.47 52.07 13.33
C GLU A 435 7.05 51.99 14.81
N ASN A 436 7.26 50.86 15.50
CA ASN A 436 7.03 50.76 16.94
C ASN A 436 8.30 51.04 17.75
N THR A 437 8.11 51.61 18.94
CA THR A 437 9.20 51.95 19.87
C THR A 437 8.86 51.54 21.30
N SER A 438 9.89 51.38 22.14
CA SER A 438 9.74 51.13 23.58
C SER A 438 10.76 51.93 24.41
N TYR A 439 10.42 52.19 25.67
CA TYR A 439 11.31 52.84 26.64
C TYR A 439 11.61 51.95 27.86
N GLU A 440 11.16 50.70 27.83
CA GLU A 440 11.48 49.72 28.86
C GLU A 440 12.93 49.23 28.69
N GLN A 441 13.59 48.86 29.78
CA GLN A 441 14.93 48.28 29.71
C GLN A 441 14.93 46.95 28.94
N ASN A 442 13.91 46.10 29.16
CA ASN A 442 13.80 44.77 28.53
C ASN A 442 12.40 44.58 27.92
N PRO A 443 12.13 45.12 26.72
CA PRO A 443 10.79 45.08 26.13
C PRO A 443 10.47 43.73 25.46
N GLN A 444 9.17 43.53 25.19
CA GLN A 444 8.66 42.44 24.36
C GLN A 444 7.97 43.03 23.14
N HIS A 445 8.15 42.43 21.97
CA HIS A 445 7.56 42.90 20.71
C HIS A 445 7.13 41.74 19.81
N GLN A 446 6.00 41.89 19.12
CA GLN A 446 5.51 40.93 18.14
C GLN A 446 5.38 41.60 16.78
N TYR A 447 6.07 41.05 15.79
CA TYR A 447 6.05 41.55 14.42
C TYR A 447 4.84 41.02 13.65
N THR A 448 4.15 41.91 12.95
CA THR A 448 2.93 41.56 12.19
C THR A 448 3.24 40.92 10.84
N TYR A 449 4.40 41.24 10.25
CA TYR A 449 4.81 40.78 8.93
C TYR A 449 6.18 40.12 9.00
N SER A 450 6.41 39.15 8.11
CA SER A 450 7.74 38.58 7.91
C SER A 450 8.65 39.58 7.19
N GLY A 451 9.92 39.59 7.54
CA GLY A 451 10.91 40.51 6.97
C GLY A 451 12.13 40.67 7.85
N THR A 452 13.12 41.40 7.36
CA THR A 452 14.29 41.77 8.16
C THR A 452 14.11 43.18 8.70
N TYR A 453 14.19 43.32 10.02
CA TYR A 453 14.04 44.57 10.75
C TYR A 453 15.37 44.94 11.42
N THR A 454 15.76 46.21 11.32
CA THR A 454 16.93 46.73 12.03
C THR A 454 16.48 47.28 13.37
N VAL A 455 16.78 46.56 14.45
CA VAL A 455 16.45 46.99 15.81
C VAL A 455 17.58 47.88 16.33
N ASN A 456 17.24 49.09 16.77
CA ASN A 456 18.18 50.05 17.32
C ASN A 456 17.86 50.35 18.79
N LEU A 457 18.84 50.13 19.67
CA LEU A 457 18.80 50.54 21.06
C LEU A 457 19.65 51.79 21.24
N THR A 458 19.04 52.88 21.68
CA THR A 458 19.72 54.09 22.14
C THR A 458 19.61 54.21 23.67
N ILE A 459 20.75 54.31 24.36
CA ILE A 459 20.80 54.49 25.81
C ILE A 459 21.34 55.86 26.19
N LYS A 460 21.03 56.32 27.41
CA LYS A 460 21.56 57.55 27.99
C LYS A 460 21.96 57.35 29.45
N ASP A 461 23.12 57.85 29.85
CA ASP A 461 23.62 57.80 31.22
C ASP A 461 23.17 59.00 32.09
N ASN A 462 23.52 58.96 33.38
CA ASN A 462 23.25 60.04 34.33
C ASN A 462 23.99 61.35 34.05
N ASP A 463 25.05 61.33 33.25
CA ASP A 463 25.86 62.50 32.90
C ASP A 463 25.41 63.15 31.57
N GLY A 464 24.45 62.52 30.91
CA GLY A 464 23.74 63.03 29.75
C GLY A 464 24.29 62.55 28.41
N TYR A 465 25.28 61.66 28.42
CA TYR A 465 25.86 61.06 27.21
C TYR A 465 24.99 59.93 26.70
N THR A 466 25.04 59.72 25.38
CA THR A 466 24.22 58.75 24.68
C THR A 466 25.07 57.83 23.83
N SER A 467 24.67 56.57 23.72
CA SER A 467 25.25 55.58 22.82
C SER A 467 24.15 54.77 22.15
N SER A 468 24.46 54.16 21.01
CA SER A 468 23.48 53.37 20.25
C SER A 468 24.09 52.13 19.65
N PHE A 469 23.30 51.05 19.62
CA PHE A 469 23.68 49.76 19.06
C PHE A 469 22.52 49.22 18.22
N SER A 470 22.83 48.71 17.02
CA SER A 470 21.83 48.20 16.08
C SER A 470 22.12 46.73 15.73
N LYS A 471 21.07 45.92 15.65
CA LYS A 471 21.13 44.49 15.26
C LYS A 471 19.98 44.17 14.31
N ASN A 472 20.26 43.44 13.23
CA ASN A 472 19.23 42.97 12.30
C ASN A 472 18.56 41.70 12.86
N ILE A 473 17.23 41.64 12.77
CA ILE A 473 16.42 40.48 13.14
C ILE A 473 15.56 40.08 11.94
N THR A 474 15.63 38.83 11.53
CA THR A 474 14.76 38.27 10.48
C THR A 474 13.57 37.56 11.11
N ILE A 475 12.37 38.01 10.77
CA ILE A 475 11.10 37.40 11.16
C ILE A 475 10.64 36.51 10.01
N GLU A 476 10.56 35.22 10.28
CA GLU A 476 10.11 34.25 9.29
C GLU A 476 8.58 34.21 9.19
N PHE A 477 8.07 34.00 7.98
CA PHE A 477 6.66 33.71 7.79
C PHE A 477 6.38 32.28 8.24
N VAL A 478 5.30 32.10 9.01
CA VAL A 478 4.78 30.77 9.33
C VAL A 478 3.30 30.75 8.96
N ASP A 479 2.93 29.80 8.12
CA ASP A 479 1.54 29.53 7.83
C ASP A 479 0.99 28.52 8.84
N ILE A 480 -0.16 28.85 9.40
CA ILE A 480 -0.88 28.05 10.40
C ILE A 480 -2.31 27.70 9.94
N GLU A 481 -2.72 28.23 8.79
CA GLU A 481 -4.04 27.94 8.24
C GLU A 481 -4.00 26.55 7.60
N LYS A 482 -5.12 25.84 7.68
CA LYS A 482 -5.22 24.48 7.14
C LYS A 482 -5.93 24.54 5.80
N PRO A 483 -5.61 23.64 4.85
CA PRO A 483 -6.29 23.57 3.58
C PRO A 483 -7.81 23.41 3.75
N GLU A 484 -8.59 24.19 3.02
CA GLU A 484 -10.04 24.08 2.98
C GLU A 484 -10.46 23.03 1.95
N ILE A 485 -11.19 22.00 2.39
CA ILE A 485 -11.72 20.94 1.53
C ILE A 485 -13.23 21.12 1.35
N SER A 486 -13.68 21.26 0.11
CA SER A 486 -15.10 21.47 -0.24
C SER A 486 -15.51 20.66 -1.48
N ASN A 487 -16.81 20.64 -1.79
CA ASN A 487 -17.38 19.97 -2.98
C ASN A 487 -16.97 18.50 -3.15
N VAL A 488 -16.83 17.76 -2.04
CA VAL A 488 -16.50 16.34 -2.06
C VAL A 488 -17.68 15.54 -2.61
N SER A 489 -17.47 14.78 -3.68
CA SER A 489 -18.50 13.96 -4.30
C SER A 489 -17.92 12.72 -4.98
N ALA A 490 -18.74 11.68 -5.12
CA ALA A 490 -18.43 10.49 -5.91
C ALA A 490 -19.50 10.35 -6.99
N ILE A 491 -19.09 10.33 -8.26
CA ILE A 491 -19.99 10.32 -9.40
C ILE A 491 -19.68 9.13 -10.31
N PRO A 492 -20.67 8.26 -10.61
CA PRO A 492 -22.00 8.22 -9.99
C PRO A 492 -21.94 7.74 -8.53
N SER A 493 -22.93 8.12 -7.71
CA SER A 493 -22.98 7.73 -6.28
C SER A 493 -23.48 6.29 -6.07
N VAL A 494 -24.09 5.71 -7.10
CA VAL A 494 -24.45 4.30 -7.19
C VAL A 494 -23.96 3.83 -8.56
N GLN A 495 -23.17 2.76 -8.59
CA GLN A 495 -22.49 2.32 -9.80
C GLN A 495 -22.56 0.80 -9.98
N GLU A 496 -22.61 0.37 -11.24
CA GLU A 496 -22.49 -1.05 -11.60
C GLU A 496 -21.12 -1.60 -11.23
N ILE A 497 -21.06 -2.87 -10.83
CA ILE A 497 -19.80 -3.57 -10.57
C ILE A 497 -18.83 -3.42 -11.75
N ASN A 498 -17.55 -3.16 -11.45
CA ASN A 498 -16.49 -2.84 -12.40
C ASN A 498 -16.68 -1.53 -13.20
N GLY A 499 -17.72 -0.75 -12.92
CA GLY A 499 -17.89 0.60 -13.44
C GLY A 499 -16.94 1.60 -12.79
N TYR A 500 -16.64 2.68 -13.51
CA TYR A 500 -15.80 3.77 -13.00
C TYR A 500 -16.59 4.64 -12.01
N VAL A 501 -16.00 4.92 -10.85
CA VAL A 501 -16.46 5.99 -9.94
C VAL A 501 -15.39 7.06 -9.91
N ASN A 502 -15.81 8.29 -10.21
CA ASN A 502 -14.97 9.46 -10.13
C ASN A 502 -15.23 10.20 -8.81
N ILE A 503 -14.28 10.10 -7.87
CA ILE A 503 -14.29 10.86 -6.63
C ILE A 503 -13.63 12.21 -6.90
N THR A 504 -14.32 13.30 -6.64
CA THR A 504 -13.83 14.66 -6.87
C THR A 504 -13.95 15.51 -5.61
N CYS A 505 -13.07 16.50 -5.50
CA CYS A 505 -13.15 17.54 -4.47
C CYS A 505 -12.49 18.84 -4.96
N LYS A 506 -12.77 19.93 -4.25
CA LYS A 506 -12.04 21.19 -4.35
C LYS A 506 -11.20 21.39 -3.08
N VAL A 507 -9.93 21.70 -3.24
CA VAL A 507 -9.01 22.03 -2.14
C VAL A 507 -8.39 23.40 -2.41
N THR A 508 -8.48 24.32 -1.46
CA THR A 508 -7.90 25.67 -1.54
C THR A 508 -7.17 26.02 -0.27
N ASP A 509 -6.13 26.84 -0.38
CA ASP A 509 -5.39 27.33 0.77
C ASP A 509 -4.78 28.71 0.52
N ASN A 510 -4.28 29.36 1.57
CA ASN A 510 -3.56 30.64 1.52
C ASN A 510 -2.13 30.49 0.95
N VAL A 511 -1.58 29.28 1.01
CA VAL A 511 -0.32 28.83 0.40
C VAL A 511 -0.58 27.73 -0.63
N ALA A 512 0.47 27.17 -1.23
CA ALA A 512 0.31 26.09 -2.21
C ALA A 512 -0.12 24.78 -1.54
N VAL A 513 -1.12 24.11 -2.10
CA VAL A 513 -1.49 22.74 -1.70
C VAL A 513 -0.39 21.78 -2.17
N ASN A 514 0.11 20.95 -1.27
CA ASN A 514 1.21 20.02 -1.51
C ASN A 514 0.69 18.66 -1.99
N GLU A 515 -0.17 18.00 -1.20
CA GLU A 515 -0.68 16.68 -1.50
C GLU A 515 -2.16 16.54 -1.15
N VAL A 516 -2.91 15.82 -2.01
CA VAL A 516 -4.32 15.49 -1.78
C VAL A 516 -4.51 13.99 -1.97
N LYS A 517 -5.09 13.35 -0.96
CA LYS A 517 -5.38 11.90 -0.95
C LYS A 517 -6.83 11.62 -0.62
N VAL A 518 -7.32 10.51 -1.12
CA VAL A 518 -8.58 9.92 -0.70
C VAL A 518 -8.29 8.63 0.07
N ASN A 519 -8.91 8.51 1.24
CA ASN A 519 -8.94 7.28 2.02
C ASN A 519 -10.28 6.60 1.76
N ILE A 520 -10.26 5.37 1.26
CA ILE A 520 -11.45 4.60 0.90
C ILE A 520 -11.47 3.32 1.73
N THR A 521 -12.52 3.14 2.52
CA THR A 521 -12.84 1.91 3.22
C THR A 521 -13.81 1.08 2.38
N TYR A 522 -13.39 -0.14 2.07
CA TYR A 522 -14.10 -1.12 1.25
C TYR A 522 -15.18 -1.83 2.09
N PRO A 523 -16.17 -2.50 1.47
CA PRO A 523 -17.23 -3.21 2.18
C PRO A 523 -16.74 -4.31 3.13
N ASP A 524 -15.55 -4.87 2.90
CA ASP A 524 -14.91 -5.88 3.76
C ASP A 524 -14.18 -5.28 4.98
N GLY A 525 -14.17 -3.95 5.11
CA GLY A 525 -13.49 -3.21 6.16
C GLY A 525 -12.01 -2.90 5.86
N SER A 526 -11.45 -3.39 4.75
CA SER A 526 -10.11 -2.98 4.30
C SER A 526 -10.11 -1.52 3.89
N TYR A 527 -8.96 -0.85 3.97
CA TYR A 527 -8.84 0.55 3.58
C TYR A 527 -7.63 0.79 2.69
N HIS A 528 -7.80 1.71 1.75
CA HIS A 528 -6.77 2.14 0.81
C HIS A 528 -6.61 3.65 0.87
N ASN A 529 -5.36 4.11 0.86
CA ASN A 529 -4.99 5.51 0.81
C ASN A 529 -4.38 5.79 -0.57
N LEU A 530 -5.04 6.63 -1.37
CA LEU A 530 -4.70 6.85 -2.79
C LEU A 530 -4.53 8.34 -3.06
N SER A 531 -3.49 8.70 -3.80
CA SER A 531 -3.29 10.09 -4.26
C SER A 531 -4.32 10.48 -5.31
N MET A 532 -4.80 11.72 -5.24
CA MET A 532 -5.73 12.28 -6.23
C MET A 532 -4.95 13.09 -7.28
N ASN A 533 -5.43 13.06 -8.52
CA ASN A 533 -4.85 13.83 -9.62
C ASN A 533 -5.44 15.24 -9.65
N GLY A 534 -4.61 16.26 -9.87
CA GLY A 534 -5.07 17.63 -10.11
C GLY A 534 -5.68 17.78 -11.50
N ALA A 535 -6.95 18.16 -11.60
CA ALA A 535 -7.62 18.53 -12.85
C ALA A 535 -7.39 20.01 -13.21
N THR A 536 -7.43 20.88 -12.21
CA THR A 536 -7.11 22.32 -12.29
C THR A 536 -6.36 22.73 -11.01
N ALA A 537 -6.07 24.02 -10.83
CA ALA A 537 -5.34 24.51 -9.66
C ALA A 537 -5.95 24.06 -8.31
N ASP A 538 -7.28 23.96 -8.22
CA ASP A 538 -7.98 23.67 -6.96
C ASP A 538 -8.80 22.36 -6.99
N ILE A 539 -8.96 21.72 -8.15
CA ILE A 539 -9.86 20.57 -8.30
C ILE A 539 -9.05 19.29 -8.43
N TYR A 540 -9.35 18.32 -7.58
CA TYR A 540 -8.69 17.03 -7.53
C TYR A 540 -9.69 15.91 -7.79
N TYR A 541 -9.23 14.85 -8.45
CA TYR A 541 -10.05 13.70 -8.75
C TYR A 541 -9.31 12.36 -8.70
N LEU A 542 -10.04 11.30 -8.37
CA LEU A 542 -9.63 9.91 -8.52
C LEU A 542 -10.71 9.16 -9.28
N ASN A 543 -10.36 8.60 -10.43
CA ASN A 543 -11.25 7.78 -11.22
C ASN A 543 -10.75 6.34 -11.26
N GLN A 544 -11.51 5.40 -10.71
CA GLN A 544 -11.14 3.97 -10.66
C GLN A 544 -12.37 3.05 -10.70
N THR A 545 -12.14 1.77 -10.95
CA THR A 545 -13.17 0.72 -10.93
C THR A 545 -13.13 -0.07 -9.63
N TYR A 546 -14.26 -0.69 -9.27
CA TYR A 546 -14.42 -1.46 -8.03
C TYR A 546 -15.13 -2.78 -8.32
N SER A 547 -14.58 -3.88 -7.84
CA SER A 547 -15.04 -5.25 -8.10
C SER A 547 -15.77 -5.90 -6.93
N THR A 548 -15.96 -5.19 -5.82
CA THR A 548 -16.68 -5.69 -4.64
C THR A 548 -18.00 -4.95 -4.50
N ILE A 549 -19.10 -5.69 -4.42
CA ILE A 549 -20.43 -5.12 -4.18
C ILE A 549 -20.54 -4.67 -2.73
N GLY A 550 -21.15 -3.51 -2.52
CA GLY A 550 -21.43 -2.99 -1.18
C GLY A 550 -21.30 -1.47 -1.08
N THR A 551 -21.37 -0.99 0.15
CA THR A 551 -21.21 0.43 0.47
C THR A 551 -19.75 0.72 0.78
N TYR A 552 -19.19 1.70 0.07
CA TYR A 552 -17.85 2.22 0.29
C TYR A 552 -17.94 3.50 1.10
N HIS A 553 -17.04 3.67 2.07
CA HIS A 553 -16.89 4.90 2.83
C HIS A 553 -15.60 5.59 2.44
N TYR A 554 -15.59 6.91 2.31
CA TYR A 554 -14.36 7.62 1.98
C TYR A 554 -14.31 9.02 2.57
N PHE A 555 -13.10 9.54 2.78
CA PHE A 555 -12.86 10.94 3.12
C PHE A 555 -11.60 11.45 2.41
N ILE A 556 -11.53 12.76 2.21
CA ILE A 556 -10.38 13.43 1.61
C ILE A 556 -9.46 13.92 2.71
N TRP A 557 -8.15 13.73 2.52
CA TRP A 557 -7.10 14.33 3.32
C TRP A 557 -6.24 15.20 2.41
N ALA A 558 -5.87 16.40 2.87
CA ALA A 558 -4.97 17.28 2.13
C ALA A 558 -3.99 17.96 3.08
N ASN A 559 -2.80 18.28 2.56
CA ASN A 559 -1.82 19.13 3.21
C ASN A 559 -1.27 20.19 2.27
N ASP A 560 -0.76 21.27 2.84
CA ASP A 560 -0.05 22.34 2.12
C ASP A 560 1.47 22.18 2.18
N THR A 561 2.18 23.11 1.53
CA THR A 561 3.64 23.18 1.50
C THR A 561 4.27 23.56 2.84
N SER A 562 3.49 24.12 3.77
CA SER A 562 3.90 24.49 5.13
C SER A 562 3.74 23.33 6.12
N GLY A 563 3.02 22.27 5.72
CA GLY A 563 2.79 21.05 6.49
C GLY A 563 1.47 21.05 7.27
N ASN A 564 0.61 22.07 7.16
CA ASN A 564 -0.71 22.00 7.79
C ASN A 564 -1.59 21.01 7.02
N SER A 565 -2.53 20.37 7.72
CA SER A 565 -3.38 19.34 7.09
C SER A 565 -4.79 19.35 7.63
N ASN A 566 -5.72 18.92 6.76
CA ASN A 566 -7.14 18.84 7.05
C ASN A 566 -7.78 17.56 6.49
N VAL A 567 -8.95 17.21 7.02
CA VAL A 567 -9.76 16.08 6.55
C VAL A 567 -11.21 16.51 6.31
N SER A 568 -11.83 15.96 5.27
CA SER A 568 -13.27 16.12 5.06
C SER A 568 -14.10 15.24 6.00
N ASN A 569 -15.42 15.44 6.01
CA ASN A 569 -16.36 14.46 6.55
C ASN A 569 -16.28 13.14 5.76
N VAL A 570 -16.83 12.07 6.34
CA VAL A 570 -16.96 10.77 5.66
C VAL A 570 -18.16 10.81 4.71
N HIS A 571 -17.93 10.42 3.45
CA HIS A 571 -18.91 10.27 2.39
C HIS A 571 -19.04 8.80 1.99
N THR A 572 -20.06 8.47 1.19
CA THR A 572 -20.29 7.10 0.71
C THR A 572 -20.68 7.04 -0.76
N PHE A 573 -20.32 5.94 -1.42
CA PHE A 573 -20.91 5.52 -2.70
C PHE A 573 -21.19 4.01 -2.67
N ILE A 574 -22.05 3.53 -3.56
CA ILE A 574 -22.50 2.14 -3.58
C ILE A 574 -22.09 1.49 -4.89
N ILE A 575 -21.50 0.29 -4.80
CA ILE A 575 -21.32 -0.61 -5.94
C ILE A 575 -22.36 -1.71 -5.82
N GLN A 576 -23.13 -1.93 -6.88
CA GLN A 576 -24.16 -2.96 -6.97
C GLN A 576 -24.15 -3.58 -8.36
N ASP A 577 -24.87 -4.67 -8.53
CA ASP A 577 -25.14 -5.23 -9.86
C ASP A 577 -26.65 -5.20 -10.11
N THR A 578 -27.04 -4.63 -11.24
CA THR A 578 -28.44 -4.55 -11.68
C THR A 578 -28.70 -5.24 -13.01
N LEU A 579 -27.68 -5.84 -13.62
CA LEU A 579 -27.79 -6.50 -14.91
C LEU A 579 -28.22 -7.96 -14.69
N PRO A 580 -29.30 -8.42 -15.34
CA PRO A 580 -29.72 -9.82 -15.20
C PRO A 580 -28.88 -10.76 -16.09
N PRO A 581 -28.74 -12.05 -15.71
CA PRO A 581 -28.00 -13.04 -16.49
C PRO A 581 -28.51 -13.19 -17.92
N SER A 582 -27.62 -13.49 -18.87
CA SER A 582 -27.98 -13.80 -20.26
C SER A 582 -28.00 -15.31 -20.50
N ILE A 583 -29.11 -15.81 -21.05
CA ILE A 583 -29.35 -17.25 -21.26
C ILE A 583 -29.31 -17.58 -22.76
N THR A 584 -28.45 -18.51 -23.15
CA THR A 584 -28.43 -19.13 -24.48
C THR A 584 -28.88 -20.58 -24.36
N ASP A 585 -30.01 -20.91 -24.97
CA ASP A 585 -30.61 -22.24 -24.85
C ASP A 585 -30.30 -23.13 -26.06
N HIS A 586 -29.73 -24.30 -25.76
CA HIS A 586 -29.23 -25.31 -26.69
C HIS A 586 -30.00 -26.64 -26.57
N SER A 587 -31.10 -26.65 -25.82
CA SER A 587 -31.93 -27.84 -25.59
C SER A 587 -32.55 -28.35 -26.91
N PRO A 588 -32.72 -29.67 -27.06
CA PRO A 588 -33.24 -30.25 -28.29
C PRO A 588 -34.72 -29.89 -28.50
N SER A 589 -35.18 -30.00 -29.75
CA SER A 589 -36.57 -29.71 -30.16
C SER A 589 -37.47 -30.94 -30.25
N THR A 590 -36.92 -32.14 -30.06
CA THR A 590 -37.63 -33.42 -30.13
C THR A 590 -37.16 -34.35 -29.02
N ALA A 591 -38.05 -35.20 -28.51
CA ALA A 591 -37.73 -36.22 -27.51
C ALA A 591 -38.64 -37.45 -27.69
N THR A 592 -38.30 -38.58 -27.09
CA THR A 592 -39.05 -39.83 -27.16
C THR A 592 -39.64 -40.22 -25.81
N THR A 593 -40.82 -40.83 -25.79
CA THR A 593 -41.51 -41.29 -24.58
C THR A 593 -40.67 -42.28 -23.79
N GLY A 594 -40.65 -42.18 -22.46
CA GLY A 594 -39.88 -43.08 -21.59
C GLY A 594 -38.36 -42.90 -21.60
N ASP A 595 -37.82 -42.18 -22.59
CA ASP A 595 -36.39 -41.92 -22.75
C ASP A 595 -35.91 -40.69 -21.95
N SER A 596 -34.59 -40.53 -21.85
CA SER A 596 -33.97 -39.39 -21.20
C SER A 596 -33.88 -38.16 -22.13
N LEU A 597 -34.34 -37.01 -21.64
CA LEU A 597 -34.18 -35.70 -22.27
C LEU A 597 -33.27 -34.81 -21.42
N THR A 598 -32.25 -34.20 -22.03
CA THR A 598 -31.37 -33.24 -21.36
C THR A 598 -31.62 -31.82 -21.85
N PHE A 599 -32.13 -30.97 -20.97
CA PHE A 599 -32.08 -29.52 -21.13
C PHE A 599 -30.65 -29.04 -20.93
N ASN A 600 -30.13 -28.21 -21.82
CA ASN A 600 -28.81 -27.64 -21.66
C ASN A 600 -28.75 -26.20 -22.17
N VAL A 601 -28.06 -25.36 -21.39
CA VAL A 601 -28.00 -23.91 -21.61
C VAL A 601 -26.60 -23.39 -21.28
N SER A 602 -26.23 -22.30 -21.92
CA SER A 602 -25.09 -21.47 -21.52
C SER A 602 -25.63 -20.20 -20.87
N VAL A 603 -25.27 -19.94 -19.61
CA VAL A 603 -25.68 -18.76 -18.84
C VAL A 603 -24.44 -17.95 -18.48
N VAL A 604 -24.45 -16.69 -18.90
CA VAL A 604 -23.34 -15.75 -18.71
C VAL A 604 -23.82 -14.53 -17.96
N ASP A 605 -22.96 -13.97 -17.12
CA ASP A 605 -23.27 -12.76 -16.37
C ASP A 605 -22.01 -11.98 -16.00
N ASN A 606 -22.16 -10.71 -15.61
CA ASN A 606 -21.05 -9.86 -15.12
C ASN A 606 -20.61 -10.24 -13.69
N ILE A 607 -21.41 -11.02 -12.97
CA ILE A 607 -21.11 -11.64 -11.68
C ILE A 607 -21.40 -13.14 -11.70
N GLU A 608 -21.28 -13.80 -10.54
CA GLU A 608 -21.58 -15.22 -10.43
C GLU A 608 -23.09 -15.50 -10.57
N VAL A 609 -23.44 -16.40 -11.49
CA VAL A 609 -24.79 -16.96 -11.63
C VAL A 609 -25.08 -17.87 -10.44
N SER A 610 -26.11 -17.54 -9.66
CA SER A 610 -26.47 -18.26 -8.44
C SER A 610 -27.21 -19.57 -8.73
N HIS A 611 -28.29 -19.51 -9.50
CA HIS A 611 -29.12 -20.69 -9.81
C HIS A 611 -29.72 -20.59 -11.22
N VAL A 612 -29.91 -21.76 -11.84
CA VAL A 612 -30.60 -21.90 -13.12
C VAL A 612 -31.70 -22.95 -12.97
N TYR A 613 -32.89 -22.64 -13.47
CA TYR A 613 -34.06 -23.49 -13.38
C TYR A 613 -34.64 -23.74 -14.77
N VAL A 614 -35.15 -24.96 -14.98
CA VAL A 614 -36.03 -25.25 -16.10
C VAL A 614 -37.42 -25.55 -15.55
N GLU A 615 -38.41 -24.85 -16.10
CA GLU A 615 -39.82 -25.11 -15.85
C GLU A 615 -40.44 -25.71 -17.11
N TYR A 616 -41.04 -26.89 -16.98
CA TYR A 616 -41.61 -27.64 -18.10
C TYR A 616 -42.98 -28.26 -17.77
N TRP A 617 -43.81 -28.48 -18.79
CA TRP A 617 -45.13 -29.13 -18.69
C TRP A 617 -45.54 -29.76 -20.02
N TYR A 618 -46.47 -30.73 -19.97
CA TYR A 618 -47.05 -31.36 -21.16
C TYR A 618 -48.43 -30.76 -21.45
N GLY A 619 -48.67 -30.35 -22.70
CA GLY A 619 -49.96 -29.81 -23.15
C GLY A 619 -50.51 -28.71 -22.25
N THR A 620 -51.61 -29.00 -21.54
CA THR A 620 -52.25 -28.09 -20.55
C THR A 620 -52.10 -28.57 -19.11
N GLY A 621 -51.21 -29.52 -18.87
CA GLY A 621 -50.96 -30.15 -17.59
C GLY A 621 -50.23 -29.27 -16.58
N THR A 622 -49.75 -29.91 -15.51
CA THR A 622 -49.07 -29.23 -14.40
C THR A 622 -47.63 -28.89 -14.73
N HIS A 623 -47.17 -27.74 -14.24
CA HIS A 623 -45.80 -27.31 -14.37
C HIS A 623 -44.89 -27.99 -13.35
N ALA A 624 -43.73 -28.46 -13.82
CA ALA A 624 -42.63 -28.94 -13.01
C ALA A 624 -41.48 -27.93 -13.10
N ASN A 625 -41.04 -27.39 -11.96
CA ASN A 625 -39.89 -26.50 -11.88
C ASN A 625 -38.75 -27.24 -11.19
N VAL A 626 -37.60 -27.37 -11.88
CA VAL A 626 -36.45 -28.10 -11.39
C VAL A 626 -35.16 -27.30 -11.55
N SER A 627 -34.28 -27.40 -10.54
CA SER A 627 -32.93 -26.84 -10.61
C SER A 627 -32.08 -27.61 -11.63
N MET A 628 -31.36 -26.85 -12.46
CA MET A 628 -30.31 -27.34 -13.34
C MET A 628 -28.98 -27.45 -12.56
N ASN A 629 -28.06 -28.27 -13.06
CA ASN A 629 -26.74 -28.47 -12.48
C ASN A 629 -25.69 -27.70 -13.30
N ASN A 630 -24.82 -26.94 -12.64
CA ASN A 630 -23.64 -26.37 -13.31
C ASN A 630 -22.61 -27.50 -13.56
N VAL A 631 -22.27 -27.74 -14.83
CA VAL A 631 -21.36 -28.83 -15.20
C VAL A 631 -19.94 -28.31 -15.40
N ALA A 632 -19.80 -27.18 -16.11
CA ALA A 632 -18.52 -26.53 -16.37
C ALA A 632 -18.71 -25.08 -16.82
N GLY A 633 -18.11 -24.14 -16.10
CA GLY A 633 -18.13 -22.71 -16.45
C GLY A 633 -19.57 -22.19 -16.59
N GLU A 634 -19.89 -21.70 -17.77
CA GLU A 634 -21.19 -21.11 -18.11
C GLU A 634 -22.25 -22.18 -18.47
N TYR A 635 -21.89 -23.46 -18.54
CA TYR A 635 -22.76 -24.53 -19.04
C TYR A 635 -23.53 -25.24 -17.91
N TRP A 636 -24.86 -25.24 -18.05
CA TRP A 636 -25.80 -25.86 -17.12
C TRP A 636 -26.67 -26.90 -17.82
N GLU A 637 -26.94 -28.01 -17.14
CA GLU A 637 -27.79 -29.06 -17.70
C GLU A 637 -28.74 -29.69 -16.68
N LYS A 638 -29.83 -30.25 -17.19
CA LYS A 638 -30.76 -31.08 -16.42
C LYS A 638 -31.31 -32.19 -17.29
N THR A 639 -31.08 -33.43 -16.87
CA THR A 639 -31.71 -34.60 -17.47
C THR A 639 -32.99 -34.96 -16.72
N ILE A 640 -34.06 -35.20 -17.47
CA ILE A 640 -35.33 -35.75 -16.99
C ILE A 640 -35.69 -37.01 -17.80
N THR A 641 -36.62 -37.81 -17.29
CA THR A 641 -37.29 -38.86 -18.06
C THR A 641 -38.56 -38.27 -18.65
N VAL A 642 -38.81 -38.51 -19.94
CA VAL A 642 -39.99 -38.02 -20.63
C VAL A 642 -41.19 -38.90 -20.26
N ASP A 643 -42.28 -38.28 -19.81
CA ASP A 643 -43.53 -38.99 -19.52
C ASP A 643 -44.06 -39.72 -20.77
N ASN A 644 -44.75 -40.83 -20.56
CA ASN A 644 -45.32 -41.62 -21.66
C ASN A 644 -46.58 -40.95 -22.23
N THR A 645 -46.39 -39.86 -22.98
CA THR A 645 -47.45 -39.07 -23.60
C THR A 645 -46.95 -38.49 -24.92
N LEU A 646 -47.87 -38.30 -25.88
CA LEU A 646 -47.61 -37.63 -27.15
C LEU A 646 -47.97 -36.13 -27.10
N GLU A 647 -48.38 -35.62 -25.94
CA GLU A 647 -48.59 -34.19 -25.77
C GLU A 647 -47.27 -33.42 -25.93
N VAL A 648 -47.32 -32.29 -26.62
CA VAL A 648 -46.16 -31.39 -26.79
C VAL A 648 -45.68 -30.94 -25.41
N MET A 649 -44.37 -31.08 -25.15
CA MET A 649 -43.76 -30.52 -23.96
C MET A 649 -43.42 -29.05 -24.21
N HIS A 650 -43.83 -28.19 -23.29
CA HIS A 650 -43.48 -26.78 -23.25
C HIS A 650 -42.45 -26.55 -22.13
N TYR A 651 -41.51 -25.62 -22.33
CA TYR A 651 -40.58 -25.23 -21.28
C TYR A 651 -40.09 -23.79 -21.45
N PHE A 652 -39.58 -23.22 -20.36
CA PHE A 652 -38.70 -22.04 -20.39
C PHE A 652 -37.61 -22.20 -19.33
N ILE A 653 -36.49 -21.52 -19.53
CA ILE A 653 -35.39 -21.48 -18.57
C ILE A 653 -35.40 -20.13 -17.86
N SER A 654 -35.11 -20.14 -16.56
CA SER A 654 -34.84 -18.93 -15.79
C SER A 654 -33.48 -19.04 -15.10
N ALA A 655 -32.81 -17.90 -14.97
CA ALA A 655 -31.53 -17.79 -14.27
C ALA A 655 -31.54 -16.59 -13.34
N VAL A 656 -30.85 -16.74 -12.22
CA VAL A 656 -30.68 -15.70 -11.21
C VAL A 656 -29.22 -15.62 -10.80
N ASP A 657 -28.70 -14.41 -10.71
CA ASP A 657 -27.35 -14.15 -10.21
C ASP A 657 -27.26 -14.06 -8.69
N SER A 658 -26.05 -13.85 -8.18
CA SER A 658 -25.77 -13.68 -6.75
C SER A 658 -26.29 -12.36 -6.15
N SER A 659 -26.70 -11.40 -6.97
CA SER A 659 -27.35 -10.12 -6.58
C SER A 659 -28.88 -10.17 -6.67
N ASN A 660 -29.45 -11.31 -7.06
CA ASN A 660 -30.88 -11.55 -7.31
C ASN A 660 -31.47 -10.84 -8.54
N ASN A 661 -30.70 -10.54 -9.58
CA ASN A 661 -31.30 -10.13 -10.86
C ASN A 661 -31.72 -11.39 -11.64
N TRP A 662 -32.93 -11.35 -12.22
CA TRP A 662 -33.56 -12.50 -12.89
C TRP A 662 -33.68 -12.28 -14.39
N ASN A 663 -33.48 -13.34 -15.17
CA ASN A 663 -33.87 -13.41 -16.57
C ASN A 663 -34.59 -14.73 -16.89
N PHE A 664 -35.41 -14.73 -17.94
CA PHE A 664 -36.11 -15.90 -18.42
C PHE A 664 -36.19 -15.94 -19.95
N THR A 665 -36.15 -17.13 -20.52
CA THR A 665 -36.35 -17.34 -21.96
C THR A 665 -37.82 -17.24 -22.34
N GLN A 666 -38.10 -17.09 -23.63
CA GLN A 666 -39.46 -17.35 -24.13
C GLN A 666 -39.79 -18.85 -24.00
N ILE A 667 -41.09 -19.15 -23.95
CA ILE A 667 -41.57 -20.54 -23.95
C ILE A 667 -41.20 -21.19 -25.29
N LYS A 668 -40.58 -22.36 -25.21
CA LYS A 668 -40.24 -23.23 -26.33
C LYS A 668 -40.99 -24.56 -26.23
N ASN A 669 -41.05 -25.26 -27.35
CA ASN A 669 -41.77 -26.52 -27.49
C ASN A 669 -40.79 -27.64 -27.86
N ILE A 670 -41.02 -28.83 -27.32
CA ILE A 670 -40.37 -30.08 -27.68
C ILE A 670 -41.46 -31.03 -28.17
N THR A 671 -41.33 -31.50 -29.40
CA THR A 671 -42.21 -32.53 -29.95
C THR A 671 -41.86 -33.86 -29.32
N ILE A 672 -42.86 -34.54 -28.76
CA ILE A 672 -42.68 -35.89 -28.20
C ILE A 672 -43.13 -36.92 -29.23
N GLU A 673 -42.26 -37.88 -29.50
CA GLU A 673 -42.49 -39.02 -30.38
C GLU A 673 -42.43 -40.31 -29.55
N ASP A 674 -42.96 -41.41 -30.07
CA ASP A 674 -42.76 -42.73 -29.46
C ASP A 674 -41.99 -43.63 -30.42
N ASN A 675 -40.96 -44.28 -29.89
CA ASN A 675 -40.06 -45.18 -30.60
C ASN A 675 -40.13 -46.62 -30.07
N ASP A 676 -40.93 -46.87 -29.03
CA ASP A 676 -41.17 -48.19 -28.48
C ASP A 676 -42.22 -48.93 -29.31
N LYS A 677 -42.20 -50.26 -29.26
CA LYS A 677 -43.25 -51.07 -29.90
C LYS A 677 -44.13 -51.66 -28.82
N PRO A 678 -45.42 -51.90 -29.11
CA PRO A 678 -46.29 -52.65 -28.22
C PRO A 678 -45.70 -54.02 -27.90
N SER A 679 -46.01 -54.52 -26.72
CA SER A 679 -45.68 -55.88 -26.28
C SER A 679 -46.93 -56.76 -26.36
N ILE A 680 -46.82 -57.95 -26.96
CA ILE A 680 -47.91 -58.93 -27.03
C ILE A 680 -47.55 -60.15 -26.19
N SER A 681 -48.43 -60.55 -25.30
CA SER A 681 -48.28 -61.74 -24.45
C SER A 681 -49.59 -62.53 -24.31
N ASP A 682 -49.54 -63.67 -23.63
CA ASP A 682 -50.69 -64.52 -23.29
C ASP A 682 -51.63 -64.88 -24.46
N ILE A 683 -51.03 -65.11 -25.64
CA ILE A 683 -51.76 -65.52 -26.84
C ILE A 683 -52.26 -66.95 -26.69
N LEU A 684 -53.58 -67.12 -26.73
CA LEU A 684 -54.23 -68.42 -26.56
C LEU A 684 -55.46 -68.54 -27.47
N ALA A 685 -55.69 -69.73 -28.02
CA ALA A 685 -56.94 -70.09 -28.68
C ALA A 685 -57.71 -71.12 -27.84
N THR A 686 -58.94 -70.80 -27.43
CA THR A 686 -59.76 -71.66 -26.59
C THR A 686 -61.09 -72.05 -27.26
N PRO A 687 -61.40 -73.36 -27.40
CA PRO A 687 -60.50 -74.50 -27.20
C PRO A 687 -59.48 -74.67 -28.34
N GLU A 688 -58.31 -75.25 -28.07
CA GLU A 688 -57.26 -75.53 -29.09
C GLU A 688 -57.72 -76.57 -30.14
N ILE A 689 -58.66 -77.44 -29.77
CA ILE A 689 -59.33 -78.39 -30.66
C ILE A 689 -60.82 -78.16 -30.55
N GLN A 690 -61.48 -77.82 -31.66
CA GLN A 690 -62.91 -77.51 -31.71
C GLN A 690 -63.61 -78.32 -32.80
N GLU A 691 -64.86 -78.71 -32.58
CA GLU A 691 -65.68 -79.34 -33.62
C GLU A 691 -66.12 -78.30 -34.66
N LYS A 692 -66.32 -78.76 -35.91
CA LYS A 692 -66.82 -77.93 -36.99
C LYS A 692 -68.04 -77.09 -36.56
N ASP A 693 -68.02 -75.80 -36.92
CA ASP A 693 -69.03 -74.78 -36.64
C ASP A 693 -69.11 -74.33 -35.16
N GLY A 694 -68.20 -74.83 -34.30
CA GLY A 694 -68.00 -74.33 -32.94
C GLY A 694 -67.21 -73.00 -32.91
N TYR A 695 -67.34 -72.27 -31.79
CA TYR A 695 -66.59 -71.04 -31.56
C TYR A 695 -65.19 -71.33 -31.03
N VAL A 696 -64.21 -70.55 -31.49
CA VAL A 696 -62.87 -70.44 -30.90
C VAL A 696 -62.66 -69.00 -30.47
N ASN A 697 -62.24 -68.82 -29.23
CA ASN A 697 -61.83 -67.55 -28.67
C ASN A 697 -60.32 -67.42 -28.77
N ILE A 698 -59.85 -66.48 -29.59
CA ILE A 698 -58.43 -66.08 -29.56
C ILE A 698 -58.32 -64.91 -28.60
N THR A 699 -57.46 -65.00 -27.60
CA THR A 699 -57.20 -63.94 -26.61
C THR A 699 -55.72 -63.61 -26.58
N CYS A 700 -55.38 -62.37 -26.26
CA CYS A 700 -54.02 -61.93 -25.96
C CYS A 700 -54.04 -60.72 -25.04
N GLU A 701 -52.90 -60.46 -24.39
CA GLU A 701 -52.64 -59.22 -23.66
C GLU A 701 -51.68 -58.35 -24.49
N VAL A 702 -52.01 -57.08 -24.66
CA VAL A 702 -51.22 -56.10 -25.43
C VAL A 702 -51.03 -54.86 -24.58
N THR A 703 -49.79 -54.56 -24.23
CA THR A 703 -49.41 -53.39 -23.41
C THR A 703 -48.43 -52.52 -24.16
N ASP A 704 -48.48 -51.21 -23.96
CA ASP A 704 -47.46 -50.29 -24.45
C ASP A 704 -47.24 -49.11 -23.49
N ASN A 705 -46.15 -48.37 -23.71
CA ASN A 705 -45.86 -47.14 -22.95
C ASN A 705 -46.93 -46.06 -23.23
N ILE A 706 -47.46 -45.99 -24.46
CA ILE A 706 -48.56 -45.12 -24.90
C ILE A 706 -49.84 -45.94 -25.23
N GLU A 707 -50.88 -45.27 -25.75
CA GLU A 707 -52.13 -45.95 -26.11
C GLU A 707 -51.95 -46.86 -27.33
N VAL A 708 -52.45 -48.09 -27.24
CA VAL A 708 -52.52 -49.07 -28.33
C VAL A 708 -53.67 -48.69 -29.27
N ASP A 709 -53.38 -48.37 -30.54
CA ASP A 709 -54.38 -47.96 -31.54
C ASP A 709 -55.20 -49.15 -32.03
N GLU A 710 -54.51 -50.23 -32.42
CA GLU A 710 -55.19 -51.36 -33.04
C GLU A 710 -54.54 -52.71 -32.78
N VAL A 711 -55.38 -53.72 -32.53
CA VAL A 711 -54.99 -55.13 -32.41
C VAL A 711 -55.79 -55.99 -33.39
N ARG A 712 -55.09 -56.77 -34.22
CA ARG A 712 -55.69 -57.66 -35.22
C ARG A 712 -55.11 -59.06 -35.14
N VAL A 713 -55.88 -60.03 -35.61
CA VAL A 713 -55.46 -61.42 -35.77
C VAL A 713 -55.39 -61.77 -37.26
N ASN A 714 -54.23 -62.26 -37.67
CA ASN A 714 -53.93 -62.73 -39.01
C ASN A 714 -54.09 -64.25 -39.04
N ILE A 715 -55.13 -64.78 -39.69
CA ILE A 715 -55.44 -66.21 -39.76
C ILE A 715 -55.31 -66.73 -41.17
N THR A 716 -54.51 -67.78 -41.34
CA THR A 716 -54.48 -68.61 -42.55
C THR A 716 -55.33 -69.86 -42.32
N TYR A 717 -56.39 -69.98 -43.11
CA TYR A 717 -57.34 -71.07 -43.07
C TYR A 717 -56.76 -72.34 -43.71
N PRO A 718 -57.31 -73.54 -43.45
CA PRO A 718 -56.81 -74.80 -44.00
C PRO A 718 -56.80 -74.88 -45.54
N ASP A 719 -57.63 -74.08 -46.22
CA ASP A 719 -57.68 -73.98 -47.69
C ASP A 719 -56.66 -73.00 -48.27
N GLY A 720 -55.84 -72.38 -47.42
CA GLY A 720 -54.83 -71.38 -47.79
C GLY A 720 -55.37 -69.95 -47.89
N SER A 721 -56.67 -69.71 -47.66
CA SER A 721 -57.21 -68.35 -47.60
C SER A 721 -56.69 -67.60 -46.36
N TYR A 722 -56.45 -66.30 -46.52
CA TYR A 722 -55.90 -65.44 -45.49
C TYR A 722 -56.92 -64.39 -45.06
N HIS A 723 -57.09 -64.24 -43.75
CA HIS A 723 -58.03 -63.31 -43.14
C HIS A 723 -57.32 -62.48 -42.09
N ASN A 724 -57.59 -61.17 -42.09
CA ASN A 724 -57.16 -60.25 -41.06
C ASN A 724 -58.42 -59.75 -40.34
N LEU A 725 -58.53 -60.02 -39.05
CA LEU A 725 -59.72 -59.79 -38.24
C LEU A 725 -59.36 -58.92 -37.03
N SER A 726 -60.06 -57.81 -36.82
CA SER A 726 -59.85 -56.96 -35.65
C SER A 726 -60.27 -57.66 -34.36
N MET A 727 -59.50 -57.46 -33.29
CA MET A 727 -59.82 -57.96 -31.95
C MET A 727 -60.56 -56.88 -31.15
N THR A 728 -61.40 -57.28 -30.21
CA THR A 728 -62.14 -56.36 -29.32
C THR A 728 -61.45 -56.31 -27.96
N SER A 729 -61.23 -55.10 -27.42
CA SER A 729 -60.75 -54.94 -26.04
C SER A 729 -61.85 -55.33 -25.05
N SER A 730 -61.48 -56.09 -24.01
CA SER A 730 -62.36 -56.45 -22.91
C SER A 730 -62.37 -55.44 -21.74
N GLY A 731 -61.68 -54.32 -21.91
CA GLY A 731 -61.41 -53.32 -20.88
C GLY A 731 -60.02 -53.54 -20.27
N GLY A 732 -59.11 -52.59 -20.51
CA GLY A 732 -57.68 -52.73 -20.22
C GLY A 732 -56.93 -53.40 -21.37
N ASP A 733 -55.82 -54.05 -21.05
CA ASP A 733 -54.81 -54.56 -22.01
C ASP A 733 -55.19 -55.90 -22.66
N ILE A 734 -56.37 -56.45 -22.36
CA ILE A 734 -56.79 -57.78 -22.83
C ILE A 734 -57.71 -57.65 -24.06
N TYR A 735 -57.30 -58.28 -25.16
CA TYR A 735 -58.01 -58.31 -26.43
C TYR A 735 -58.49 -59.72 -26.76
N TYR A 736 -59.66 -59.81 -27.40
CA TYR A 736 -60.22 -61.10 -27.81
C TYR A 736 -60.92 -61.07 -29.18
N LEU A 737 -60.97 -62.22 -29.83
CA LEU A 737 -61.75 -62.50 -31.03
C LEU A 737 -62.60 -63.76 -30.80
N HIS A 738 -63.92 -63.59 -30.80
CA HIS A 738 -64.89 -64.69 -30.75
C HIS A 738 -65.39 -64.99 -32.16
N HIS A 739 -65.00 -66.13 -32.74
CA HIS A 739 -65.33 -66.47 -34.13
C HIS A 739 -65.64 -67.96 -34.31
N ASN A 740 -66.51 -68.30 -35.25
CA ASN A 740 -66.87 -69.68 -35.59
C ASN A 740 -66.17 -70.12 -36.89
N TYR A 741 -65.73 -71.37 -36.95
CA TYR A 741 -64.91 -71.87 -38.06
C TYR A 741 -65.52 -73.12 -38.71
N SER A 742 -65.74 -73.07 -40.03
CA SER A 742 -66.48 -74.11 -40.77
C SER A 742 -65.61 -75.05 -41.62
N LEU A 743 -64.34 -74.73 -41.87
CA LEU A 743 -63.41 -75.64 -42.56
C LEU A 743 -62.70 -76.53 -41.54
N ILE A 744 -62.61 -77.82 -41.85
CA ILE A 744 -61.90 -78.81 -41.03
C ILE A 744 -60.41 -78.72 -41.36
N GLY A 745 -59.56 -78.70 -40.35
CA GLY A 745 -58.10 -78.62 -40.51
C GLY A 745 -57.43 -77.74 -39.47
N VAL A 746 -56.14 -77.48 -39.69
CA VAL A 746 -55.31 -76.64 -38.83
C VAL A 746 -55.38 -75.20 -39.33
N TYR A 747 -55.74 -74.28 -38.44
CA TYR A 747 -55.72 -72.84 -38.67
C TYR A 747 -54.44 -72.29 -38.05
N ASN A 748 -53.65 -71.56 -38.82
CA ASN A 748 -52.46 -70.88 -38.31
C ASN A 748 -52.80 -69.41 -38.10
N TYR A 749 -52.45 -68.84 -36.96
CA TYR A 749 -52.74 -67.45 -36.67
C TYR A 749 -51.58 -66.73 -35.99
N SER A 750 -51.47 -65.42 -36.20
CA SER A 750 -50.60 -64.52 -35.44
C SER A 750 -51.34 -63.24 -35.09
N VAL A 751 -50.92 -62.58 -34.02
CA VAL A 751 -51.49 -61.32 -33.54
C VAL A 751 -50.59 -60.18 -34.01
N TYR A 752 -51.17 -59.12 -34.56
CA TYR A 752 -50.52 -57.87 -34.90
C TYR A 752 -51.07 -56.78 -33.98
N ALA A 753 -50.20 -55.97 -33.39
CA ALA A 753 -50.57 -54.80 -32.62
C ALA A 753 -49.80 -53.58 -33.13
N VAL A 754 -50.43 -52.42 -33.07
CA VAL A 754 -49.83 -51.12 -33.39
C VAL A 754 -50.32 -50.08 -32.39
N ASP A 755 -49.42 -49.23 -31.93
CA ASP A 755 -49.77 -48.08 -31.09
C ASP A 755 -50.26 -46.86 -31.88
N THR A 756 -50.64 -45.82 -31.15
CA THR A 756 -51.11 -44.54 -31.69
C THR A 756 -50.04 -43.71 -32.42
N SER A 757 -48.76 -44.01 -32.24
CA SER A 757 -47.63 -43.44 -33.00
C SER A 757 -47.29 -44.24 -34.26
N GLY A 758 -47.86 -45.43 -34.42
CA GLY A 758 -47.69 -46.30 -35.57
C GLY A 758 -46.60 -47.36 -35.42
N ASN A 759 -46.03 -47.58 -34.23
CA ASN A 759 -45.04 -48.65 -34.06
C ASN A 759 -45.74 -50.02 -33.99
N GLY A 760 -45.47 -50.88 -34.97
CA GLY A 760 -46.14 -52.17 -35.11
C GLY A 760 -45.28 -53.36 -34.68
N ILE A 761 -45.91 -54.35 -34.06
CA ILE A 761 -45.32 -55.65 -33.77
C ILE A 761 -46.21 -56.80 -34.25
N LEU A 762 -45.58 -57.90 -34.69
CA LEU A 762 -46.26 -59.13 -35.09
C LEU A 762 -45.77 -60.29 -34.21
N SER A 763 -46.69 -61.06 -33.62
CA SER A 763 -46.37 -62.22 -32.80
C SER A 763 -45.81 -63.40 -33.61
N SER A 764 -45.32 -64.41 -32.89
CA SER A 764 -45.09 -65.74 -33.47
C SER A 764 -46.39 -66.36 -33.99
N VAL A 765 -46.28 -67.39 -34.82
CA VAL A 765 -47.43 -68.13 -35.36
C VAL A 765 -47.88 -69.23 -34.40
N TYR A 766 -49.16 -69.23 -34.06
CA TYR A 766 -49.86 -70.22 -33.25
C TYR A 766 -50.85 -71.00 -34.12
N ASN A 767 -51.43 -72.07 -33.60
CA ASN A 767 -52.43 -72.83 -34.32
C ASN A 767 -53.54 -73.39 -33.41
N PHE A 768 -54.70 -73.63 -34.01
CA PHE A 768 -55.79 -74.42 -33.43
C PHE A 768 -56.38 -75.33 -34.52
N THR A 769 -57.06 -76.40 -34.12
CA THR A 769 -57.55 -77.42 -35.04
C THR A 769 -59.07 -77.54 -35.00
N ILE A 770 -59.71 -77.50 -36.17
CA ILE A 770 -61.13 -77.83 -36.32
C ILE A 770 -61.28 -79.28 -36.81
N ILE A 771 -62.03 -80.10 -36.05
CA ILE A 771 -62.25 -81.53 -36.34
C ILE A 771 -63.70 -81.81 -36.81
N PRO A 772 -63.96 -82.95 -37.50
CA PRO A 772 -65.31 -83.35 -37.84
C PRO A 772 -66.16 -83.60 -36.59
N LYS A 773 -67.42 -83.15 -36.62
CA LYS A 773 -68.42 -83.41 -35.57
C LYS A 773 -68.66 -84.92 -35.40
N LYS A 774 -68.60 -85.46 -34.17
CA LYS A 774 -68.85 -86.89 -33.89
C LYS A 774 -70.31 -87.13 -33.48
N ASN A 775 -71.02 -88.00 -34.21
CA ASN A 775 -72.42 -88.30 -33.91
C ASN A 775 -72.59 -89.46 -32.89
N LEU A 776 -73.55 -89.32 -31.97
CA LEU A 776 -73.93 -90.32 -30.95
C LEU A 776 -74.61 -91.56 -31.57
N SER A 777 -74.39 -92.77 -31.04
CA SER A 777 -75.15 -93.98 -31.44
C SER A 777 -75.40 -94.97 -30.29
N ILE A 778 -76.57 -95.62 -30.27
CA ILE A 778 -77.01 -96.59 -29.23
C ILE A 778 -77.55 -97.88 -29.86
N HIS A 779 -77.26 -99.05 -29.29
CA HIS A 779 -77.76 -100.36 -29.73
C HIS A 779 -78.19 -101.24 -28.55
N ILE A 780 -79.34 -101.94 -28.66
CA ILE A 780 -79.82 -102.92 -27.68
C ILE A 780 -79.10 -104.25 -27.86
N THR A 781 -78.36 -104.70 -26.84
CA THR A 781 -77.59 -105.95 -26.88
C THR A 781 -78.30 -107.12 -26.19
N LYS A 782 -79.25 -106.83 -25.29
CA LYS A 782 -80.11 -107.81 -24.63
C LYS A 782 -81.49 -107.20 -24.34
N PRO A 783 -82.60 -107.88 -24.71
CA PRO A 783 -82.65 -109.14 -25.43
C PRO A 783 -82.23 -109.00 -26.90
N LYS A 784 -81.72 -110.09 -27.49
CA LYS A 784 -81.43 -110.15 -28.93
C LYS A 784 -82.65 -110.58 -29.73
N GLN A 785 -82.70 -110.17 -30.99
CA GLN A 785 -83.77 -110.58 -31.92
C GLN A 785 -83.78 -112.12 -32.09
N ASN A 786 -84.97 -112.70 -32.27
CA ASN A 786 -85.20 -114.13 -32.49
C ASN A 786 -84.59 -115.06 -31.42
N SER A 787 -84.47 -114.57 -30.18
CA SER A 787 -83.88 -115.31 -29.06
C SER A 787 -84.94 -115.68 -28.03
N PHE A 788 -84.77 -116.83 -27.38
CA PHE A 788 -85.60 -117.24 -26.26
C PHE A 788 -84.86 -117.02 -24.95
N TYR A 789 -85.46 -116.28 -24.02
CA TYR A 789 -84.93 -116.04 -22.69
C TYR A 789 -85.87 -116.65 -21.64
N LEU A 790 -85.30 -117.36 -20.66
CA LEU A 790 -86.00 -117.87 -19.50
C LEU A 790 -85.29 -117.35 -18.24
N LEU A 791 -86.03 -116.62 -17.40
CA LEU A 791 -85.53 -115.96 -16.19
C LEU A 791 -84.26 -115.12 -16.46
N GLY A 792 -84.22 -114.42 -17.59
CA GLY A 792 -83.11 -113.55 -17.98
C GLY A 792 -81.94 -114.25 -18.66
N TYR A 793 -81.93 -115.59 -18.72
CA TYR A 793 -80.89 -116.39 -19.36
C TYR A 793 -81.29 -116.82 -20.78
N PRO A 794 -80.41 -116.66 -21.79
CA PRO A 794 -80.69 -117.08 -23.15
C PRO A 794 -80.64 -118.60 -23.28
N ILE A 795 -81.67 -119.20 -23.88
CA ILE A 795 -81.70 -120.63 -24.22
C ILE A 795 -81.24 -120.79 -25.67
N LYS A 796 -79.98 -121.19 -25.85
CA LYS A 796 -79.28 -121.16 -27.15
C LYS A 796 -79.83 -122.11 -28.22
N PHE A 797 -80.62 -123.11 -27.85
CA PHE A 797 -81.13 -124.12 -28.80
C PHE A 797 -82.54 -123.82 -29.33
N ILE A 798 -83.16 -122.72 -28.88
CA ILE A 798 -84.51 -122.30 -29.29
C ILE A 798 -84.42 -120.94 -29.99
N HIS A 799 -84.77 -120.91 -31.28
CA HIS A 799 -84.72 -119.71 -32.12
C HIS A 799 -86.14 -119.34 -32.60
N PRO A 800 -86.92 -118.65 -31.77
CA PRO A 800 -88.28 -118.27 -32.13
C PRO A 800 -88.28 -117.20 -33.22
N LYS A 801 -89.34 -117.16 -34.05
CA LYS A 801 -89.54 -116.11 -35.09
C LYS A 801 -89.70 -114.69 -34.52
N ILE A 802 -89.99 -114.57 -33.23
CA ILE A 802 -90.00 -113.33 -32.47
C ILE A 802 -89.31 -113.63 -31.15
N THR A 803 -88.51 -112.70 -30.63
CA THR A 803 -87.89 -112.89 -29.31
C THR A 803 -88.96 -113.18 -28.26
N ILE A 804 -88.72 -114.17 -27.40
CA ILE A 804 -89.61 -114.55 -26.31
C ILE A 804 -88.83 -114.41 -25.01
N VAL A 805 -89.41 -113.73 -24.04
CA VAL A 805 -88.85 -113.58 -22.69
C VAL A 805 -89.87 -114.16 -21.71
N ILE A 806 -89.45 -115.13 -20.91
CA ILE A 806 -90.24 -115.68 -19.82
C ILE A 806 -89.60 -115.26 -18.49
N GLY A 807 -90.31 -114.51 -17.66
CA GLY A 807 -89.82 -113.92 -16.40
C GLY A 807 -89.02 -112.63 -16.58
N LYS A 808 -88.36 -112.19 -15.51
CA LYS A 808 -87.54 -110.96 -15.50
C LYS A 808 -86.33 -111.03 -16.43
N ILE A 809 -85.94 -109.90 -17.04
CA ILE A 809 -84.74 -109.80 -17.88
C ILE A 809 -84.05 -108.46 -17.69
N ASP A 810 -82.71 -108.48 -17.60
CA ASP A 810 -81.91 -107.26 -17.68
C ASP A 810 -81.74 -106.83 -19.13
N ILE A 811 -82.22 -105.63 -19.44
CA ILE A 811 -81.98 -104.93 -20.69
C ILE A 811 -80.57 -104.36 -20.65
N GLU A 812 -79.78 -104.69 -21.66
CA GLU A 812 -78.41 -104.20 -21.81
C GLU A 812 -78.33 -103.42 -23.12
N VAL A 813 -77.68 -102.24 -23.09
CA VAL A 813 -77.40 -101.43 -24.28
C VAL A 813 -75.92 -101.11 -24.40
N LYS A 814 -75.45 -100.97 -25.64
CA LYS A 814 -74.10 -100.52 -25.97
C LYS A 814 -74.18 -99.17 -26.67
N ILE A 815 -73.47 -98.18 -26.14
CA ILE A 815 -73.36 -96.83 -26.71
C ILE A 815 -71.97 -96.69 -27.34
N ARG A 816 -71.89 -96.06 -28.51
CA ARG A 816 -70.63 -95.61 -29.12
C ARG A 816 -70.62 -94.09 -29.22
N ASN A 817 -69.43 -93.51 -29.18
CA ASN A 817 -69.21 -92.05 -29.19
C ASN A 817 -69.87 -91.32 -28.00
N ASN A 818 -69.94 -91.98 -26.84
CA ASN A 818 -70.43 -91.37 -25.60
C ASN A 818 -69.42 -90.33 -25.09
N THR A 819 -69.83 -89.06 -25.02
CA THR A 819 -69.03 -87.93 -24.52
C THR A 819 -68.96 -87.85 -22.99
N GLY A 820 -69.58 -88.80 -22.27
CA GLY A 820 -69.58 -88.88 -20.81
C GLY A 820 -70.84 -88.30 -20.16
N ASN A 821 -71.52 -87.36 -20.81
CA ASN A 821 -72.76 -86.72 -20.34
C ASN A 821 -74.01 -87.22 -21.10
N THR A 822 -74.16 -88.54 -21.24
CA THR A 822 -75.28 -89.14 -21.99
C THR A 822 -76.42 -89.56 -21.07
N THR A 823 -77.63 -89.12 -21.38
CA THR A 823 -78.87 -89.60 -20.75
C THR A 823 -79.52 -90.66 -21.61
N VAL A 824 -79.78 -91.84 -21.05
CA VAL A 824 -80.45 -92.97 -21.70
C VAL A 824 -81.82 -93.20 -21.09
N LYS A 825 -82.87 -93.16 -21.91
CA LYS A 825 -84.26 -93.40 -21.53
C LYS A 825 -84.76 -94.71 -22.12
N PHE A 826 -85.31 -95.59 -21.28
CA PHE A 826 -85.88 -96.88 -21.65
C PHE A 826 -87.41 -96.78 -21.67
N TYR A 827 -88.04 -97.15 -22.78
CA TYR A 827 -89.48 -97.15 -22.96
C TYR A 827 -89.97 -98.56 -23.29
N LEU A 828 -91.08 -98.99 -22.69
CA LEU A 828 -91.79 -100.20 -23.06
C LEU A 828 -93.19 -99.80 -23.54
N ASP A 829 -93.53 -100.13 -24.77
CA ASP A 829 -94.77 -99.71 -25.45
C ASP A 829 -95.04 -98.21 -25.31
N GLU A 830 -94.04 -97.40 -25.66
CA GLU A 830 -94.03 -95.92 -25.55
C GLU A 830 -94.15 -95.36 -24.12
N LYS A 831 -94.25 -96.20 -23.09
CA LYS A 831 -94.24 -95.77 -21.69
C LYS A 831 -92.82 -95.76 -21.15
N LEU A 832 -92.37 -94.61 -20.65
CA LEU A 832 -91.07 -94.48 -19.98
C LEU A 832 -91.00 -95.40 -18.77
N LYS A 833 -89.93 -96.20 -18.70
CA LYS A 833 -89.67 -97.14 -17.62
C LYS A 833 -88.53 -96.71 -16.73
N GLU A 834 -87.45 -96.23 -17.34
CA GLU A 834 -86.22 -95.90 -16.61
C GLU A 834 -85.46 -94.79 -17.33
N THR A 835 -84.75 -93.96 -16.57
CA THR A 835 -83.79 -92.99 -17.11
C THR A 835 -82.45 -93.18 -16.40
N LYS A 836 -81.38 -93.36 -17.16
CA LYS A 836 -80.03 -93.52 -16.66
C LYS A 836 -79.14 -92.39 -17.19
N THR A 837 -78.46 -91.70 -16.30
CA THR A 837 -77.53 -90.61 -16.63
C THR A 837 -76.07 -91.00 -16.41
N THR A 838 -75.81 -92.20 -15.89
CA THR A 838 -74.47 -92.74 -15.67
C THR A 838 -74.39 -94.24 -16.07
N PRO A 839 -73.24 -94.73 -16.58
CA PRO A 839 -73.04 -96.15 -16.87
C PRO A 839 -73.01 -97.01 -15.59
N ALA A 840 -73.44 -98.27 -15.60
CA ALA A 840 -73.92 -99.06 -16.73
C ALA A 840 -75.38 -98.71 -17.10
N TYR A 841 -75.62 -98.47 -18.39
CA TYR A 841 -76.95 -98.20 -18.93
C TYR A 841 -77.70 -99.52 -19.09
N SER A 842 -78.30 -100.00 -18.01
CA SER A 842 -79.15 -101.19 -17.98
C SER A 842 -80.43 -100.95 -17.21
N TYR A 843 -81.45 -101.75 -17.52
CA TYR A 843 -82.77 -101.68 -16.89
C TYR A 843 -83.33 -103.10 -16.73
N THR A 844 -83.72 -103.51 -15.53
CA THR A 844 -84.38 -104.79 -15.31
C THR A 844 -85.87 -104.67 -15.64
N LEU A 845 -86.31 -105.38 -16.68
CA LEU A 845 -87.70 -105.48 -17.05
C LEU A 845 -88.36 -106.63 -16.28
N ASP A 846 -89.33 -106.27 -15.43
CA ASP A 846 -90.13 -107.21 -14.61
C ASP A 846 -91.65 -106.90 -14.70
N ASP A 847 -92.09 -106.38 -15.83
CA ASP A 847 -93.51 -106.09 -16.09
C ASP A 847 -94.34 -107.38 -16.20
N LYS A 848 -95.50 -107.42 -15.55
CA LYS A 848 -96.47 -108.51 -15.70
C LYS A 848 -97.04 -108.52 -17.12
N SER A 849 -96.88 -109.63 -17.84
CA SER A 849 -97.44 -109.80 -19.18
C SER A 849 -97.75 -111.25 -19.49
N PHE A 850 -98.86 -111.49 -20.19
CA PHE A 850 -99.37 -112.82 -20.52
C PHE A 850 -99.18 -113.12 -22.01
N GLY A 851 -97.94 -113.09 -22.48
CA GLY A 851 -97.56 -113.52 -23.83
C GLY A 851 -97.88 -112.54 -24.96
N ARG A 852 -98.22 -111.29 -24.62
CA ARG A 852 -98.45 -110.22 -25.60
C ARG A 852 -97.12 -109.71 -26.16
N LYS A 853 -97.18 -109.11 -27.35
CA LYS A 853 -96.02 -108.44 -27.95
C LYS A 853 -95.81 -107.11 -27.23
N HIS A 854 -94.55 -106.80 -26.92
CA HIS A 854 -94.08 -105.53 -26.39
C HIS A 854 -92.96 -105.00 -27.26
N THR A 855 -92.85 -103.69 -27.38
CA THR A 855 -91.74 -102.99 -28.04
C THR A 855 -90.95 -102.23 -26.99
N LEU A 856 -89.68 -102.60 -26.82
CA LEU A 856 -88.71 -101.84 -26.04
C LEU A 856 -88.02 -100.85 -26.98
N LYS A 857 -88.04 -99.57 -26.62
CA LYS A 857 -87.32 -98.49 -27.31
C LYS A 857 -86.35 -97.84 -26.33
N VAL A 858 -85.11 -97.61 -26.75
CA VAL A 858 -84.10 -96.92 -25.95
C VAL A 858 -83.62 -95.70 -26.70
N VAL A 859 -83.58 -94.54 -26.04
CA VAL A 859 -83.15 -93.26 -26.60
C VAL A 859 -82.00 -92.71 -25.77
N ALA A 860 -80.88 -92.38 -26.40
CA ALA A 860 -79.73 -91.71 -25.81
C ALA A 860 -79.64 -90.25 -26.29
N SER A 861 -79.31 -89.32 -25.40
CA SER A 861 -79.05 -87.91 -25.73
C SER A 861 -77.85 -87.38 -24.94
N ASP A 862 -76.96 -86.61 -25.56
CA ASP A 862 -75.81 -85.99 -24.88
C ASP A 862 -75.96 -84.47 -24.62
N SER A 863 -74.99 -83.87 -23.94
CA SER A 863 -74.99 -82.43 -23.58
C SER A 863 -74.78 -81.49 -24.76
N SER A 864 -74.31 -81.99 -25.91
CA SER A 864 -74.20 -81.24 -27.18
C SER A 864 -75.51 -81.22 -27.97
N GLY A 865 -76.55 -81.88 -27.48
CA GLY A 865 -77.87 -81.95 -28.10
C GLY A 865 -78.01 -83.07 -29.13
N ASP A 866 -77.06 -83.99 -29.22
CA ASP A 866 -77.05 -85.10 -30.17
C ASP A 866 -77.90 -86.26 -29.64
N VAL A 867 -78.74 -86.88 -30.49
CA VAL A 867 -79.75 -87.88 -30.07
C VAL A 867 -79.68 -89.14 -30.94
N ALA A 868 -79.68 -90.32 -30.32
CA ALA A 868 -79.72 -91.61 -30.98
C ALA A 868 -80.77 -92.55 -30.36
N GLN A 869 -81.34 -93.48 -31.14
CA GLN A 869 -82.35 -94.42 -30.65
C GLN A 869 -82.23 -95.81 -31.27
N ASP A 870 -82.68 -96.84 -30.55
CA ASP A 870 -82.82 -98.22 -31.03
C ASP A 870 -84.07 -98.89 -30.42
N SER A 871 -84.60 -99.95 -31.05
CA SER A 871 -85.81 -100.64 -30.56
C SER A 871 -85.88 -102.13 -30.93
N ILE A 872 -86.51 -102.93 -30.08
CA ILE A 872 -86.75 -104.36 -30.31
C ILE A 872 -88.16 -104.77 -29.86
N THR A 873 -88.78 -105.68 -30.62
CA THR A 873 -90.09 -106.25 -30.27
C THR A 873 -89.95 -107.71 -29.82
N PHE A 874 -90.56 -108.05 -28.69
CA PHE A 874 -90.53 -109.40 -28.10
C PHE A 874 -91.87 -109.76 -27.46
N ARG A 875 -92.12 -111.05 -27.19
CA ARG A 875 -93.24 -111.49 -26.36
C ARG A 875 -92.77 -111.68 -24.93
N LEU A 876 -93.47 -111.08 -23.97
CA LEU A 876 -93.16 -111.21 -22.55
C LEU A 876 -94.19 -112.11 -21.86
N PHE A 877 -93.70 -113.14 -21.17
CA PHE A 877 -94.48 -114.01 -20.31
C PHE A 877 -93.96 -113.88 -18.88
N ASN A 878 -94.56 -113.01 -18.10
CA ASN A 878 -94.18 -112.78 -16.72
C ASN A 878 -95.44 -112.69 -15.86
N PHE A 879 -95.58 -113.65 -14.95
CA PHE A 879 -96.76 -113.82 -14.10
C PHE A 879 -96.69 -112.98 -12.81
N GLY A 880 -95.50 -112.45 -12.50
CA GLY A 880 -95.18 -111.64 -11.32
C GLY A 880 -95.31 -112.38 -9.98
N MET A 881 -94.15 -112.58 -9.34
CA MET A 881 -93.83 -113.33 -8.09
C MET A 881 -93.57 -114.84 -8.27
N PHE A 882 -92.29 -115.25 -8.28
CA PHE A 882 -91.44 -115.34 -7.07
C PHE A 882 -90.10 -114.63 -7.32
#